data_AF-A0AAD4HT94-F1
#
_entry.id   AF-A0AAD4HT94-F1
#
_cell.length_a   1.000
_cell.length_b   1.000
_cell.length_c   1.000
_cell.angle_alpha   90.00
_cell.angle_beta   90.00
_cell.angle_gamma   90.00
#
_symmetry.space_group_name_H-M   'P 1'
#
loop_
_entity.id
_entity.type
_entity.pdbx_description
1 polymer ?
#
loop_
_entity_poly.entity_id
_entity_poly.type
_entity_poly.pdbx_seq_one_letter_code
_entity_poly.pdbx_strand_id
1 'polypeptide(L)'
;MRFPRHGVHAALLASPRGAAECAANLPNIGNFPHQCSKLVSKLKIDNATVWFANYVAAGTNVTFPDLDPTCAHAPMALKVDFCRVALYVATSKQSGISMEAWLPQDWTGRFLSTGNGGLNGCISYDDMAYATELGFSTVGANNGHNGTSGRPFLNSPEVLVDFAWRSVHTGVVVGKQITQDFYHKKHSKSYYLGCSTGGRQGFKSAESFPEDFDGIVAGAPAVDFNNLNSWSGHFYLLTGKAGSPTYLTPAQWNAVHADIMAQCDGLDGYVDGIIEDPLLCQYRPEALICPPGTSPDSGTCLTGTQARTVRAVFSDLYGANGTLVYPRMQPGSELVGAPSLYYSGRPFQYSADWFQYAIYNDPNWDPATLGPADYAKNDAVNPGNIRTFSGDLSAAKARGAKIIHYHGQMDQVITSENSPRYYNHVSQTMNLPSSALDEFYRFFRISGMAHCAGGPGATFIGNRRAGTASLDPDQNVLTALVRWVEQGKAPESILGTAFVNGTAGGQVAFQRRHCKYPLRNTYTGKGDPKSADSWNRNHLSLRKDEPCKQVRDQVAKWMLENEIVPKNLTEIERYVIPTIPAAPITPSVAFACLKSVPLQKKSALQQLEFLKPLFEWQSTLDYLRNPPQGYLSEGVDLVGGLDDIAAKLKSEKRCGYPNEFEFLADLHTLTAVRVRDFHFSYSTLLFDLFTFQMNARFVSISEDGLSLPKIYLYDDVKYAQNGYNPSPVSTIDGIPALEFLGKASVTNGLSHDPDARFNSLFPSLANDANPVYSPPEPFSLDLRDTTKVTCQNGTTFEFANTAFVRGNFTNIASGTDLYNSYGQGNGTATQSIPWQTYLMDKRNYTTDYAGYPKPLKAEKSGRIAGFLPDSPEFSDVAVLSVSSFMSAVGPDALTMTPPDSMKDYYNVTINFLRTAKAANRTKLILDVQGNSGGLIANLATLYFALFPGTSFPLIWQGRAHPQLAWLGAHLWNASSPSSPWPLDNQIKPDHTPWSSFAEFFGPYPDSTHSPSDGNYTHPALLNITALTNPFLTKILNDTTRTPSLIPWTEPPFRPEDIVLVTDGQCGSACALLTSMLTHAHRAHVALGGRPLNLPMQAVGQSKGGPVMAFAGMPSSTGPRCRRGCGCRRRRR
;
A
#
# COMPACT_ATOMS: atom_id res chain seq x y z
N MET A 1 27.66 -45.48 -2.67
CA MET A 1 26.63 -46.54 -2.54
C MET A 1 25.36 -46.05 -3.22
N ARG A 2 24.92 -46.77 -4.25
CA ARG A 2 23.89 -46.40 -5.23
C ARG A 2 22.60 -47.20 -4.98
N PHE A 3 21.46 -46.50 -4.89
CA PHE A 3 20.18 -46.73 -5.59
C PHE A 3 19.44 -48.12 -5.44
N PRO A 4 18.22 -48.34 -6.00
CA PRO A 4 16.89 -48.04 -5.44
C PRO A 4 15.84 -49.16 -5.78
N ARG A 5 14.51 -48.84 -5.75
CA ARG A 5 13.37 -49.30 -6.64
C ARG A 5 12.09 -49.57 -5.81
N HIS A 6 10.92 -48.95 -6.06
CA HIS A 6 9.97 -48.94 -7.20
C HIS A 6 9.06 -50.18 -7.36
N GLY A 7 7.75 -49.92 -7.58
CA GLY A 7 6.71 -50.81 -8.14
C GLY A 7 5.38 -50.68 -7.37
N VAL A 8 4.23 -50.13 -7.81
CA VAL A 8 3.45 -50.05 -9.09
C VAL A 8 2.46 -51.23 -9.32
N HIS A 9 1.17 -50.86 -9.36
CA HIS A 9 -0.01 -51.39 -10.10
C HIS A 9 -0.68 -52.78 -9.85
N ALA A 10 -1.97 -52.69 -9.45
CA ALA A 10 -3.23 -53.07 -10.14
C ALA A 10 -3.51 -54.48 -10.74
N ALA A 11 -4.82 -54.83 -10.63
CA ALA A 11 -5.65 -55.74 -11.47
C ALA A 11 -5.50 -57.27 -11.21
N LEU A 12 -6.51 -58.15 -11.24
CA LEU A 12 -7.99 -58.16 -11.27
C LEU A 12 -8.43 -59.66 -11.33
N LEU A 13 -9.70 -59.97 -11.02
CA LEU A 13 -10.49 -61.17 -11.38
C LEU A 13 -10.37 -62.45 -10.49
N ALA A 14 -11.45 -62.81 -9.79
CA ALA A 14 -12.43 -63.82 -10.25
C ALA A 14 -13.41 -64.25 -9.11
N SER A 15 -14.69 -64.32 -9.45
CA SER A 15 -15.89 -64.76 -8.67
C SER A 15 -15.93 -66.32 -8.51
N PRO A 16 -16.98 -67.04 -8.02
CA PRO A 16 -18.28 -66.67 -7.39
C PRO A 16 -18.79 -67.61 -6.25
N ARG A 17 -20.02 -67.33 -5.77
CA ARG A 17 -21.02 -68.23 -5.10
C ARG A 17 -20.90 -68.56 -3.60
N GLY A 18 -21.99 -68.28 -2.89
CA GLY A 18 -22.29 -68.81 -1.55
C GLY A 18 -23.29 -67.94 -0.79
N ALA A 19 -24.57 -68.03 -1.15
CA ALA A 19 -25.67 -67.30 -0.54
C ALA A 19 -26.23 -67.99 0.72
N ALA A 20 -27.01 -67.20 1.47
CA ALA A 20 -28.03 -67.57 2.46
C ALA A 20 -27.54 -67.94 3.87
N GLU A 21 -27.63 -66.97 4.80
CA GLU A 21 -28.60 -66.99 5.91
C GLU A 21 -28.38 -65.77 6.83
N CYS A 22 -29.32 -64.81 6.76
CA CYS A 22 -29.81 -63.99 7.87
C CYS A 22 -30.74 -62.90 7.29
N ALA A 23 -31.88 -63.34 6.77
CA ALA A 23 -33.02 -62.48 6.50
C ALA A 23 -34.08 -62.77 7.57
N ALA A 24 -34.05 -62.03 8.67
CA ALA A 24 -35.17 -61.92 9.62
C ALA A 24 -34.98 -60.69 10.51
N ASN A 25 -35.34 -59.52 9.97
CA ASN A 25 -36.00 -58.39 10.65
C ASN A 25 -35.88 -57.14 9.76
N LEU A 26 -36.64 -57.14 8.67
CA LEU A 26 -36.96 -55.90 7.96
C LEU A 26 -38.08 -55.20 8.75
N PRO A 27 -37.91 -53.93 9.18
CA PRO A 27 -39.04 -53.12 9.61
C PRO A 27 -39.98 -52.98 8.40
N ASN A 28 -41.26 -53.17 8.66
CA ASN A 28 -42.34 -53.18 7.69
C ASN A 28 -42.31 -51.92 6.79
N ILE A 29 -41.91 -52.07 5.52
CA ILE A 29 -41.85 -51.01 4.50
C ILE A 29 -43.24 -50.40 4.20
N GLY A 30 -44.33 -51.01 4.70
CA GLY A 30 -45.70 -50.52 4.51
C GLY A 30 -46.20 -49.40 5.44
N ASN A 31 -45.38 -48.85 6.37
CA ASN A 31 -45.91 -47.99 7.45
C ASN A 31 -45.53 -46.50 7.40
N PHE A 32 -44.62 -46.02 6.55
CA PHE A 32 -44.22 -44.59 6.59
C PHE A 32 -45.34 -43.61 6.20
N PRO A 33 -46.11 -43.83 5.10
CA PRO A 33 -47.28 -42.99 4.80
C PRO A 33 -48.35 -43.03 5.90
N HIS A 34 -48.52 -44.19 6.54
CA HIS A 34 -49.44 -44.37 7.65
C HIS A 34 -48.96 -43.63 8.91
N GLN A 35 -47.67 -43.69 9.24
CA GLN A 35 -47.07 -42.93 10.34
C GLN A 35 -47.25 -41.42 10.13
N CYS A 36 -47.02 -40.93 8.91
CA CYS A 36 -47.20 -39.52 8.57
C CYS A 36 -48.66 -39.07 8.74
N SER A 37 -49.61 -39.80 8.17
CA SER A 37 -51.05 -39.46 8.30
C SER A 37 -51.58 -39.54 9.74
N LYS A 38 -50.95 -40.33 10.61
CA LYS A 38 -51.28 -40.42 12.04
C LYS A 38 -50.54 -39.41 12.91
N LEU A 39 -49.64 -38.60 12.35
CA LEU A 39 -48.81 -37.68 13.14
C LEU A 39 -49.63 -36.55 13.77
N VAL A 40 -50.63 -36.01 13.05
CA VAL A 40 -51.47 -34.90 13.54
C VAL A 40 -52.14 -35.24 14.88
N SER A 41 -52.67 -36.45 15.05
CA SER A 41 -53.34 -36.85 16.29
C SER A 41 -52.38 -37.21 17.44
N LYS A 42 -51.08 -37.30 17.15
CA LYS A 42 -50.03 -37.65 18.13
C LYS A 42 -49.23 -36.45 18.61
N LEU A 43 -49.04 -35.42 17.78
CA LEU A 43 -48.28 -34.23 18.15
C LEU A 43 -49.01 -33.44 19.24
N LYS A 44 -48.35 -33.30 20.39
CA LYS A 44 -48.77 -32.42 21.49
C LYS A 44 -47.67 -31.39 21.69
N ILE A 45 -47.82 -30.26 21.00
CA ILE A 45 -46.87 -29.15 21.02
C ILE A 45 -47.57 -27.98 21.67
N ASP A 46 -46.97 -27.42 22.72
CA ASP A 46 -47.53 -26.29 23.45
C ASP A 46 -47.70 -25.08 22.52
N ASN A 47 -48.84 -24.40 22.64
CA ASN A 47 -49.19 -23.21 21.85
C ASN A 47 -49.21 -23.41 20.32
N ALA A 48 -49.31 -24.66 19.85
CA ALA A 48 -49.31 -24.98 18.43
C ALA A 48 -50.64 -25.55 17.93
N THR A 49 -51.00 -25.18 16.71
CA THR A 49 -52.11 -25.76 15.94
C THR A 49 -51.53 -26.43 14.70
N VAL A 50 -51.54 -27.77 14.67
CA VAL A 50 -51.10 -28.54 13.50
C VAL A 50 -52.21 -28.55 12.46
N TRP A 51 -51.95 -28.03 11.27
CA TRP A 51 -52.93 -27.97 10.19
C TRP A 51 -53.03 -29.30 9.45
N PHE A 52 -51.90 -29.88 9.07
CA PHE A 52 -51.86 -31.18 8.41
C PHE A 52 -50.49 -31.86 8.56
N ALA A 53 -50.49 -33.18 8.34
CA ALA A 53 -49.28 -33.98 8.11
C ALA A 53 -49.56 -34.91 6.91
N ASN A 54 -48.90 -34.62 5.78
CA ASN A 54 -49.15 -35.28 4.51
C ASN A 54 -47.91 -36.01 4.02
N TYR A 55 -48.08 -37.27 3.63
CA TYR A 55 -47.04 -38.02 2.94
C TYR A 55 -46.88 -37.46 1.52
N VAL A 56 -45.63 -37.20 1.13
CA VAL A 56 -45.26 -36.74 -0.21
C VAL A 56 -44.26 -37.74 -0.79
N ALA A 57 -44.66 -38.41 -1.86
CA ALA A 57 -43.79 -39.34 -2.58
C ALA A 57 -42.76 -38.58 -3.44
N ALA A 58 -41.58 -39.16 -3.61
CA ALA A 58 -40.54 -38.66 -4.50
C ALA A 58 -41.09 -38.40 -5.91
N GLY A 59 -40.70 -37.26 -6.50
CA GLY A 59 -41.17 -36.80 -7.80
C GLY A 59 -42.52 -36.05 -7.78
N THR A 60 -43.23 -36.02 -6.66
CA THR A 60 -44.49 -35.26 -6.55
C THR A 60 -44.21 -33.76 -6.53
N ASN A 61 -44.89 -33.00 -7.40
CA ASN A 61 -44.84 -31.54 -7.37
C ASN A 61 -45.62 -30.99 -6.17
N VAL A 62 -44.89 -30.45 -5.20
CA VAL A 62 -45.43 -29.77 -4.04
C VAL A 62 -45.84 -28.36 -4.44
N THR A 63 -47.07 -27.97 -4.08
CA THR A 63 -47.60 -26.62 -4.31
C THR A 63 -47.73 -25.85 -2.98
N PHE A 64 -47.76 -24.53 -3.09
CA PHE A 64 -47.79 -23.59 -1.97
C PHE A 64 -48.90 -22.54 -2.15
N PRO A 65 -50.18 -22.94 -2.19
CA PRO A 65 -51.30 -22.06 -2.54
C PRO A 65 -51.56 -20.96 -1.49
N ASP A 66 -51.17 -21.20 -0.24
CA ASP A 66 -51.45 -20.31 0.90
C ASP A 66 -50.36 -19.25 1.14
N LEU A 67 -49.38 -19.16 0.24
CA LEU A 67 -48.34 -18.13 0.32
C LEU A 67 -48.89 -16.75 -0.02
N ASP A 68 -48.37 -15.73 0.68
CA ASP A 68 -48.56 -14.36 0.23
C ASP A 68 -48.07 -14.19 -1.23
N PRO A 69 -48.78 -13.44 -2.09
CA PRO A 69 -48.39 -13.29 -3.49
C PRO A 69 -46.96 -12.79 -3.71
N THR A 70 -46.42 -12.01 -2.76
CA THR A 70 -45.04 -11.52 -2.82
C THR A 70 -44.00 -12.59 -2.44
N CYS A 71 -44.43 -13.70 -1.85
CA CYS A 71 -43.65 -14.91 -1.57
C CYS A 71 -43.87 -16.01 -2.62
N ALA A 72 -44.54 -15.72 -3.74
CA ALA A 72 -44.93 -16.73 -4.73
C ALA A 72 -43.74 -17.63 -5.13
N HIS A 73 -43.97 -18.94 -5.07
CA HIS A 73 -42.97 -19.96 -5.35
C HIS A 73 -43.54 -20.97 -6.36
N ALA A 74 -42.73 -21.33 -7.37
CA ALA A 74 -43.15 -22.34 -8.33
C ALA A 74 -43.30 -23.71 -7.66
N PRO A 75 -44.21 -24.58 -8.14
CA PRO A 75 -44.28 -25.96 -7.67
C PRO A 75 -42.93 -26.66 -7.82
N MET A 76 -42.58 -27.53 -6.87
CA MET A 76 -41.30 -28.21 -6.88
C MET A 76 -41.41 -29.68 -6.52
N ALA A 77 -40.64 -30.53 -7.22
CA ALA A 77 -40.51 -31.94 -6.89
C ALA A 77 -39.21 -32.22 -6.14
N LEU A 78 -39.30 -33.05 -5.10
CA LEU A 78 -38.17 -33.58 -4.35
C LEU A 78 -37.86 -35.00 -4.81
N LYS A 79 -36.59 -35.40 -4.74
CA LYS A 79 -36.12 -36.75 -5.13
C LYS A 79 -36.30 -37.82 -4.05
N VAL A 80 -36.89 -37.48 -2.91
CA VAL A 80 -37.03 -38.35 -1.74
C VAL A 80 -38.45 -38.37 -1.23
N ASP A 81 -38.85 -39.48 -0.60
CA ASP A 81 -40.12 -39.59 0.12
C ASP A 81 -40.01 -38.86 1.46
N PHE A 82 -41.03 -38.09 1.85
CA PHE A 82 -41.03 -37.37 3.12
C PHE A 82 -42.44 -37.11 3.67
N CYS A 83 -42.53 -36.86 4.97
CA CYS A 83 -43.72 -36.36 5.63
C CYS A 83 -43.65 -34.84 5.77
N ARG A 84 -44.60 -34.12 5.15
CA ARG A 84 -44.75 -32.67 5.23
C ARG A 84 -45.72 -32.32 6.34
N VAL A 85 -45.25 -31.64 7.37
CA VAL A 85 -46.06 -31.16 8.50
C VAL A 85 -46.12 -29.64 8.44
N ALA A 86 -47.32 -29.06 8.50
CA ALA A 86 -47.52 -27.63 8.57
C ALA A 86 -48.30 -27.26 9.82
N LEU A 87 -47.87 -26.20 10.50
CA LEU A 87 -48.43 -25.78 11.78
C LEU A 87 -48.26 -24.28 12.01
N TYR A 88 -49.14 -23.75 12.86
CA TYR A 88 -48.99 -22.44 13.47
C TYR A 88 -48.53 -22.58 14.91
N VAL A 89 -47.60 -21.75 15.35
CA VAL A 89 -47.13 -21.69 16.74
C VAL A 89 -47.28 -20.26 17.25
N ALA A 90 -48.12 -20.05 18.27
CA ALA A 90 -48.25 -18.74 18.90
C ALA A 90 -46.98 -18.44 19.71
N THR A 91 -46.33 -17.31 19.44
CA THR A 91 -45.11 -16.85 20.12
C THR A 91 -45.41 -15.81 21.19
N SER A 92 -46.57 -15.16 21.10
CA SER A 92 -47.14 -14.30 22.13
C SER A 92 -48.67 -14.29 22.02
N LYS A 93 -49.36 -13.39 22.74
CA LYS A 93 -50.80 -13.15 22.58
C LYS A 93 -51.14 -12.39 21.29
N GLN A 94 -50.14 -11.76 20.64
CA GLN A 94 -50.32 -10.85 19.51
C GLN A 94 -49.47 -11.24 18.28
N SER A 95 -48.71 -12.33 18.36
CA SER A 95 -47.80 -12.79 17.32
C SER A 95 -47.67 -14.31 17.31
N GLY A 96 -47.23 -14.85 16.18
CA GLY A 96 -46.95 -16.26 16.01
C GLY A 96 -46.40 -16.56 14.63
N ILE A 97 -45.91 -17.78 14.46
CA ILE A 97 -45.22 -18.21 13.25
C ILE A 97 -45.98 -19.32 12.56
N SER A 98 -46.03 -19.24 11.22
CA SER A 98 -46.34 -20.39 10.38
C SER A 98 -45.02 -21.09 10.08
N MET A 99 -44.95 -22.39 10.37
CA MET A 99 -43.75 -23.18 10.09
C MET A 99 -44.10 -24.50 9.45
N GLU A 100 -43.12 -25.06 8.76
CA GLU A 100 -43.20 -26.41 8.22
C GLU A 100 -42.03 -27.27 8.70
N ALA A 101 -42.29 -28.58 8.84
CA ALA A 101 -41.30 -29.60 9.10
C ALA A 101 -41.39 -30.69 8.03
N TRP A 102 -40.29 -30.93 7.32
CA TRP A 102 -40.18 -31.94 6.27
C TRP A 102 -39.28 -33.08 6.78
N LEU A 103 -39.91 -34.24 6.99
CA LEU A 103 -39.31 -35.40 7.65
C LEU A 103 -39.06 -36.49 6.60
N PRO A 104 -37.83 -36.65 6.07
CA PRO A 104 -37.55 -37.64 5.03
C PRO A 104 -37.69 -39.08 5.54
N GLN A 105 -38.11 -40.00 4.67
CA GLN A 105 -38.17 -41.42 5.03
C GLN A 105 -36.78 -41.97 5.34
N ASP A 106 -35.81 -41.65 4.48
CA ASP A 106 -34.40 -42.02 4.64
C ASP A 106 -33.66 -40.98 5.51
N TRP A 107 -34.07 -40.89 6.78
CA TRP A 107 -33.51 -39.93 7.71
C TRP A 107 -32.11 -40.31 8.19
N THR A 108 -31.17 -39.39 8.06
CA THR A 108 -29.76 -39.58 8.47
C THR A 108 -29.52 -39.46 9.97
N GLY A 109 -30.55 -39.11 10.75
CA GLY A 109 -30.42 -38.74 12.16
C GLY A 109 -30.15 -37.25 12.39
N ARG A 110 -29.94 -36.46 11.32
CA ARG A 110 -29.60 -35.03 11.41
C ARG A 110 -30.84 -34.14 11.37
N PHE A 111 -30.83 -33.07 12.17
CA PHE A 111 -31.83 -32.01 12.14
C PHE A 111 -31.27 -30.77 11.44
N LEU A 112 -32.09 -30.03 10.67
CA LEU A 112 -31.68 -28.76 10.07
C LEU A 112 -32.79 -27.70 10.16
N SER A 113 -32.42 -26.45 10.43
CA SER A 113 -33.30 -25.29 10.24
C SER A 113 -32.80 -24.43 9.08
N THR A 114 -33.72 -23.92 8.27
CA THR A 114 -33.46 -22.85 7.31
C THR A 114 -33.68 -21.47 7.95
N GLY A 115 -33.37 -20.42 7.18
CA GLY A 115 -33.68 -19.02 7.54
C GLY A 115 -34.64 -18.35 6.55
N ASN A 116 -34.55 -17.02 6.46
CA ASN A 116 -35.37 -16.15 5.58
C ASN A 116 -34.49 -15.17 4.76
N GLY A 117 -35.13 -14.23 4.03
CA GLY A 117 -34.44 -13.20 3.22
C GLY A 117 -35.10 -11.82 3.34
N GLY A 118 -34.32 -10.74 3.19
CA GLY A 118 -34.84 -9.36 3.29
C GLY A 118 -35.63 -9.09 4.58
N LEU A 119 -36.69 -8.28 4.50
CA LEU A 119 -37.67 -8.11 5.59
C LEU A 119 -38.82 -9.13 5.53
N ASN A 120 -38.66 -10.20 4.74
CA ASN A 120 -39.79 -11.05 4.41
C ASN A 120 -40.15 -12.04 5.52
N GLY A 121 -41.41 -12.46 5.45
CA GLY A 121 -41.95 -13.60 6.15
C GLY A 121 -42.22 -14.77 5.21
N CYS A 122 -41.28 -15.07 4.31
CA CYS A 122 -41.42 -16.17 3.35
C CYS A 122 -40.60 -17.38 3.84
N ILE A 123 -41.22 -18.57 3.86
CA ILE A 123 -40.51 -19.83 4.11
C ILE A 123 -39.62 -20.16 2.90
N SER A 124 -38.33 -20.43 3.14
CA SER A 124 -37.37 -20.78 2.09
C SER A 124 -37.49 -22.25 1.65
N TYR A 125 -38.55 -22.57 0.89
CA TYR A 125 -38.81 -23.94 0.43
C TYR A 125 -37.70 -24.56 -0.42
N ASP A 126 -36.96 -23.76 -1.21
CA ASP A 126 -35.79 -24.26 -1.95
C ASP A 126 -34.68 -24.81 -1.04
N ASP A 127 -34.40 -24.13 0.07
CA ASP A 127 -33.40 -24.56 1.04
C ASP A 127 -33.94 -25.73 1.89
N MET A 128 -35.24 -25.74 2.19
CA MET A 128 -35.89 -26.88 2.85
C MET A 128 -35.83 -28.14 1.99
N ALA A 129 -36.14 -28.01 0.69
CA ALA A 129 -36.04 -29.08 -0.27
C ALA A 129 -34.61 -29.60 -0.37
N TYR A 130 -33.64 -28.70 -0.45
CA TYR A 130 -32.23 -29.03 -0.54
C TYR A 130 -31.77 -29.91 0.63
N ALA A 131 -32.04 -29.51 1.87
CA ALA A 131 -31.64 -30.26 3.05
C ALA A 131 -32.45 -31.55 3.22
N THR A 132 -33.74 -31.54 2.89
CA THR A 132 -34.59 -32.76 2.95
C THR A 132 -34.09 -33.83 1.97
N GLU A 133 -33.69 -33.45 0.75
CA GLU A 133 -33.09 -34.35 -0.24
C GLU A 133 -31.75 -34.96 0.24
N LEU A 134 -31.07 -34.31 1.18
CA LEU A 134 -29.84 -34.80 1.82
C LEU A 134 -30.11 -35.59 3.12
N GLY A 135 -31.38 -35.90 3.40
CA GLY A 135 -31.81 -36.75 4.51
C GLY A 135 -31.82 -36.04 5.87
N PHE A 136 -31.91 -34.71 5.90
CA PHE A 136 -32.13 -33.94 7.13
C PHE A 136 -33.63 -33.83 7.43
N SER A 137 -33.99 -33.99 8.71
CA SER A 137 -35.29 -33.52 9.20
C SER A 137 -35.25 -31.99 9.22
N THR A 138 -35.96 -31.35 8.30
CA THR A 138 -35.75 -29.94 7.99
C THR A 138 -36.94 -29.07 8.38
N VAL A 139 -36.70 -27.92 8.99
CA VAL A 139 -37.74 -26.93 9.32
C VAL A 139 -37.48 -25.57 8.69
N GLY A 140 -38.56 -24.83 8.44
CA GLY A 140 -38.53 -23.44 8.03
C GLY A 140 -39.77 -22.71 8.54
N ALA A 141 -39.63 -21.42 8.87
CA ALA A 141 -40.70 -20.58 9.44
C ALA A 141 -40.84 -19.26 8.69
N ASN A 142 -42.01 -18.65 8.77
CA ASN A 142 -42.36 -17.39 8.10
C ASN A 142 -41.88 -16.13 8.84
N ASN A 143 -40.93 -16.24 9.78
CA ASN A 143 -40.32 -15.08 10.45
C ASN A 143 -41.26 -14.19 11.29
N GLY A 144 -42.51 -14.61 11.54
CA GLY A 144 -43.50 -13.88 12.36
C GLY A 144 -44.59 -13.14 11.57
N HIS A 145 -44.50 -13.09 10.24
CA HIS A 145 -45.49 -12.46 9.37
C HIS A 145 -45.52 -13.11 7.98
N ASN A 146 -46.38 -12.63 7.08
CA ASN A 146 -46.44 -13.10 5.69
C ASN A 146 -46.11 -11.94 4.73
N GLY A 147 -45.47 -12.26 3.61
CA GLY A 147 -45.12 -11.29 2.56
C GLY A 147 -43.74 -10.64 2.75
N THR A 148 -43.35 -9.78 1.80
CA THR A 148 -42.00 -9.18 1.74
C THR A 148 -41.87 -7.78 2.34
N SER A 149 -42.99 -7.15 2.72
CA SER A 149 -43.01 -5.81 3.32
C SER A 149 -42.75 -5.86 4.83
N GLY A 150 -42.15 -4.80 5.36
CA GLY A 150 -42.03 -4.55 6.81
C GLY A 150 -43.27 -3.91 7.45
N ARG A 151 -44.35 -3.65 6.69
CA ARG A 151 -45.60 -3.10 7.22
C ARG A 151 -46.17 -3.85 8.43
N PRO A 152 -46.07 -5.19 8.54
CA PRO A 152 -46.50 -5.93 9.74
C PRO A 152 -45.78 -5.53 11.04
N PHE A 153 -44.66 -4.80 10.98
CA PHE A 153 -43.97 -4.29 12.17
C PHE A 153 -44.69 -3.10 12.82
N LEU A 154 -45.53 -2.39 12.05
CA LEU A 154 -46.25 -1.20 12.53
C LEU A 154 -47.12 -1.55 13.74
N ASN A 155 -46.94 -0.84 14.85
CA ASN A 155 -47.61 -1.06 16.13
C ASN A 155 -47.50 -2.50 16.68
N SER A 156 -46.49 -3.27 16.25
CA SER A 156 -46.42 -4.71 16.49
C SER A 156 -45.03 -5.16 16.98
N PRO A 157 -44.62 -4.77 18.21
CA PRO A 157 -43.28 -5.07 18.74
C PRO A 157 -43.01 -6.57 18.86
N GLU A 158 -44.03 -7.41 19.11
CA GLU A 158 -43.87 -8.86 19.20
C GLU A 158 -43.55 -9.52 17.85
N VAL A 159 -44.06 -8.97 16.74
CA VAL A 159 -43.70 -9.42 15.38
C VAL A 159 -42.25 -9.04 15.06
N LEU A 160 -41.79 -7.87 15.52
CA LEU A 160 -40.37 -7.49 15.42
C LEU A 160 -39.45 -8.43 16.20
N VAL A 161 -39.87 -8.91 17.37
CA VAL A 161 -39.12 -9.92 18.15
C VAL A 161 -39.09 -11.27 17.43
N ASP A 162 -40.19 -11.69 16.81
CA ASP A 162 -40.24 -12.89 15.97
C ASP A 162 -39.24 -12.81 14.82
N PHE A 163 -39.23 -11.68 14.10
CA PHE A 163 -38.30 -11.40 13.01
C PHE A 163 -36.83 -11.31 13.49
N ALA A 164 -36.60 -10.70 14.64
CA ALA A 164 -35.26 -10.48 15.18
C ALA A 164 -34.58 -11.80 15.57
N TRP A 165 -35.29 -12.72 16.23
CA TRP A 165 -34.71 -14.01 16.64
C TRP A 165 -35.73 -15.10 16.96
N ARG A 166 -36.92 -14.76 17.47
CA ARG A 166 -37.81 -15.75 18.12
C ARG A 166 -38.44 -16.73 17.15
N SER A 167 -38.66 -16.36 15.89
CA SER A 167 -39.21 -17.27 14.89
C SER A 167 -38.29 -18.46 14.63
N VAL A 168 -37.00 -18.21 14.37
CA VAL A 168 -36.03 -19.28 14.07
C VAL A 168 -35.84 -20.17 15.30
N HIS A 169 -35.61 -19.58 16.48
CA HIS A 169 -35.45 -20.34 17.71
C HIS A 169 -36.67 -21.22 18.03
N THR A 170 -37.89 -20.67 17.92
CA THR A 170 -39.14 -21.43 18.14
C THR A 170 -39.26 -22.58 17.14
N GLY A 171 -38.97 -22.32 15.86
CA GLY A 171 -38.95 -23.35 14.82
C GLY A 171 -37.95 -24.47 15.11
N VAL A 172 -36.79 -24.16 15.68
CA VAL A 172 -35.79 -25.16 16.10
C VAL A 172 -36.30 -26.01 17.26
N VAL A 173 -36.82 -25.37 18.32
CA VAL A 173 -37.32 -26.08 19.52
C VAL A 173 -38.46 -27.02 19.13
N VAL A 174 -39.47 -26.50 18.43
CA VAL A 174 -40.64 -27.26 18.00
C VAL A 174 -40.25 -28.32 16.97
N GLY A 175 -39.38 -27.97 16.01
CA GLY A 175 -38.88 -28.89 15.00
C GLY A 175 -38.18 -30.10 15.61
N LYS A 176 -37.28 -29.88 16.58
CA LYS A 176 -36.57 -30.96 17.28
C LYS A 176 -37.54 -31.89 18.02
N GLN A 177 -38.62 -31.35 18.59
CA GLN A 177 -39.68 -32.14 19.21
C GLN A 177 -40.42 -32.99 18.16
N ILE A 178 -40.86 -32.39 17.06
CA ILE A 178 -41.53 -33.12 15.95
C ILE A 178 -40.64 -34.25 15.43
N THR A 179 -39.36 -33.98 15.21
CA THR A 179 -38.38 -35.01 14.79
C THR A 179 -38.33 -36.16 15.78
N GLN A 180 -38.20 -35.87 17.07
CA GLN A 180 -38.12 -36.89 18.12
C GLN A 180 -39.40 -37.72 18.21
N ASP A 181 -40.56 -37.07 18.15
CA ASP A 181 -41.87 -37.72 18.25
C ASP A 181 -42.18 -38.60 17.04
N PHE A 182 -41.77 -38.18 15.84
CA PHE A 182 -42.00 -38.91 14.61
C PHE A 182 -41.07 -40.12 14.44
N TYR A 183 -39.75 -39.94 14.65
CA TYR A 183 -38.77 -41.02 14.49
C TYR A 183 -38.54 -41.86 15.75
N HIS A 184 -39.18 -41.50 16.87
CA HIS A 184 -38.98 -42.12 18.19
C HIS A 184 -37.51 -42.14 18.63
N LYS A 185 -36.72 -41.18 18.13
CA LYS A 185 -35.29 -41.08 18.35
C LYS A 185 -34.87 -39.62 18.27
N LYS A 186 -34.08 -39.17 19.24
CA LYS A 186 -33.49 -37.82 19.22
C LYS A 186 -32.51 -37.69 18.04
N HIS A 187 -32.48 -36.53 17.41
CA HIS A 187 -31.47 -36.20 16.40
C HIS A 187 -30.06 -36.35 16.98
N SER A 188 -29.10 -36.77 16.16
CA SER A 188 -27.69 -36.92 16.55
C SER A 188 -26.96 -35.58 16.58
N LYS A 189 -27.20 -34.75 15.56
CA LYS A 189 -26.60 -33.42 15.37
C LYS A 189 -27.62 -32.45 14.77
N SER A 190 -27.47 -31.17 15.09
CA SER A 190 -28.36 -30.09 14.67
C SER A 190 -27.61 -29.05 13.84
N TYR A 191 -28.18 -28.67 12.70
CA TYR A 191 -27.54 -27.82 11.70
C TYR A 191 -28.40 -26.62 11.32
N TYR A 192 -27.74 -25.56 10.85
CA TYR A 192 -28.40 -24.38 10.28
C TYR A 192 -27.84 -24.07 8.90
N LEU A 193 -28.73 -23.67 7.98
CA LEU A 193 -28.36 -23.18 6.65
C LEU A 193 -29.17 -21.91 6.34
N GLY A 194 -28.49 -20.79 6.11
CA GLY A 194 -29.15 -19.55 5.69
C GLY A 194 -28.19 -18.57 5.05
N CYS A 195 -28.73 -17.70 4.19
CA CYS A 195 -28.00 -16.63 3.53
C CYS A 195 -28.76 -15.30 3.62
N SER A 196 -28.08 -14.15 3.54
CA SER A 196 -28.70 -12.83 3.69
C SER A 196 -29.23 -12.59 5.11
N THR A 197 -30.52 -12.30 5.27
CA THR A 197 -31.19 -12.32 6.58
C THR A 197 -31.06 -13.67 7.27
N GLY A 198 -31.06 -14.77 6.51
CA GLY A 198 -30.71 -16.10 6.99
C GLY A 198 -29.29 -16.18 7.54
N GLY A 199 -28.32 -15.49 6.93
CA GLY A 199 -26.96 -15.42 7.47
C GLY A 199 -26.92 -14.69 8.83
N ARG A 200 -27.68 -13.59 8.97
CA ARG A 200 -27.86 -12.89 10.25
C ARG A 200 -28.50 -13.81 11.30
N GLN A 201 -29.59 -14.50 10.96
CA GLN A 201 -30.29 -15.42 11.87
C GLN A 201 -29.37 -16.56 12.35
N GLY A 202 -28.47 -17.06 11.49
CA GLY A 202 -27.45 -18.03 11.89
C GLY A 202 -26.49 -17.47 12.95
N PHE A 203 -25.97 -16.26 12.74
CA PHE A 203 -25.12 -15.60 13.74
C PHE A 203 -25.88 -15.22 15.02
N LYS A 204 -27.15 -14.83 14.92
CA LYS A 204 -28.00 -14.59 16.09
C LYS A 204 -28.16 -15.86 16.93
N SER A 205 -28.30 -17.01 16.27
CA SER A 205 -28.34 -18.31 16.96
C SER A 205 -27.00 -18.60 17.64
N ALA A 206 -25.86 -18.37 16.97
CA ALA A 206 -24.54 -18.54 17.59
C ALA A 206 -24.29 -17.61 18.79
N GLU A 207 -24.76 -16.36 18.71
CA GLU A 207 -24.61 -15.33 19.75
C GLU A 207 -25.51 -15.60 20.96
N SER A 208 -26.78 -15.93 20.73
CA SER A 208 -27.81 -15.90 21.77
C SER A 208 -28.40 -17.27 22.12
N PHE A 209 -28.31 -18.26 21.23
CA PHE A 209 -28.89 -19.61 21.39
C PHE A 209 -27.85 -20.68 20.99
N PRO A 210 -26.66 -20.70 21.63
CA PRO A 210 -25.55 -21.58 21.25
C PRO A 210 -25.89 -23.08 21.32
N GLU A 211 -26.99 -23.45 21.98
CA GLU A 211 -27.52 -24.80 22.06
C GLU A 211 -28.35 -25.26 20.87
N ASP A 212 -28.77 -24.31 20.01
CA ASP A 212 -29.64 -24.62 18.89
C ASP A 212 -28.93 -25.44 17.82
N PHE A 213 -27.65 -25.19 17.55
CA PHE A 213 -26.95 -25.85 16.45
C PHE A 213 -25.54 -26.30 16.83
N ASP A 214 -25.18 -27.50 16.38
CA ASP A 214 -23.80 -27.99 16.38
C ASP A 214 -23.02 -27.45 15.17
N GLY A 215 -23.71 -27.11 14.08
CA GLY A 215 -23.11 -26.57 12.86
C GLY A 215 -23.96 -25.46 12.23
N ILE A 216 -23.34 -24.37 11.78
CA ILE A 216 -24.00 -23.22 11.16
C ILE A 216 -23.31 -22.88 9.83
N VAL A 217 -24.07 -22.85 8.74
CA VAL A 217 -23.66 -22.19 7.49
C VAL A 217 -24.39 -20.84 7.40
N ALA A 218 -23.62 -19.74 7.46
CA ALA A 218 -24.11 -18.37 7.40
C ALA A 218 -23.53 -17.64 6.18
N GLY A 219 -24.34 -17.45 5.15
CA GLY A 219 -23.95 -16.76 3.91
C GLY A 219 -24.33 -15.29 3.87
N ALA A 220 -23.48 -14.44 3.30
CA ALA A 220 -23.71 -13.01 3.08
C ALA A 220 -24.52 -12.35 4.21
N PRO A 221 -24.05 -12.42 5.47
CA PRO A 221 -24.92 -12.22 6.62
C PRO A 221 -25.31 -10.75 6.79
N ALA A 222 -26.60 -10.48 7.00
CA ALA A 222 -27.13 -9.15 7.34
C ALA A 222 -26.85 -8.73 8.81
N VAL A 223 -25.64 -8.99 9.29
CA VAL A 223 -25.14 -8.56 10.61
C VAL A 223 -24.81 -7.06 10.61
N ASP A 224 -24.80 -6.45 11.80
CA ASP A 224 -24.88 -4.99 11.95
C ASP A 224 -26.14 -4.41 11.29
N PHE A 225 -27.26 -5.11 11.45
CA PHE A 225 -28.50 -4.94 10.69
C PHE A 225 -29.03 -3.50 10.68
N ASN A 226 -28.95 -2.81 11.83
CA ASN A 226 -29.40 -1.42 11.95
C ASN A 226 -28.58 -0.52 10.99
N ASN A 227 -27.26 -0.61 11.06
CA ASN A 227 -26.37 0.16 10.20
C ASN A 227 -26.45 -0.26 8.73
N LEU A 228 -26.70 -1.55 8.44
CA LEU A 228 -26.98 -2.02 7.08
C LEU A 228 -28.21 -1.33 6.47
N ASN A 229 -29.30 -1.17 7.24
CA ASN A 229 -30.50 -0.47 6.74
C ASN A 229 -30.25 1.04 6.57
N SER A 230 -29.42 1.63 7.44
CA SER A 230 -28.98 3.02 7.33
C SER A 230 -28.16 3.24 6.05
N TRP A 231 -27.20 2.35 5.80
CA TRP A 231 -26.39 2.30 4.58
C TRP A 231 -27.23 1.97 3.34
N SER A 232 -28.17 1.06 3.41
CA SER A 232 -29.02 0.75 2.26
C SER A 232 -29.86 1.97 1.83
N GLY A 233 -30.33 2.78 2.79
CA GLY A 233 -31.11 3.99 2.53
C GLY A 233 -30.29 5.17 2.02
N HIS A 234 -29.01 5.30 2.42
CA HIS A 234 -28.20 6.48 2.10
C HIS A 234 -27.90 6.64 0.59
N PHE A 235 -27.92 5.56 -0.18
CA PHE A 235 -27.64 5.60 -1.63
C PHE A 235 -28.62 6.48 -2.42
N TYR A 236 -29.87 6.57 -1.97
CA TYR A 236 -30.85 7.47 -2.59
C TYR A 236 -30.44 8.95 -2.44
N LEU A 237 -29.81 9.29 -1.31
CA LEU A 237 -29.33 10.66 -1.05
C LEU A 237 -28.09 10.99 -1.89
N LEU A 238 -27.27 9.98 -2.20
CA LEU A 238 -26.09 10.15 -3.06
C LEU A 238 -26.50 10.33 -4.52
N THR A 239 -27.38 9.46 -5.02
CA THR A 239 -27.76 9.43 -6.43
C THR A 239 -28.79 10.48 -6.78
N GLY A 240 -29.72 10.76 -5.87
CA GLY A 240 -30.90 11.58 -6.14
C GLY A 240 -31.85 10.90 -7.12
N LYS A 241 -33.00 11.54 -7.39
CA LYS A 241 -33.96 11.05 -8.38
C LYS A 241 -33.36 11.03 -9.80
N ALA A 242 -33.90 10.18 -10.66
CA ALA A 242 -33.55 10.16 -12.08
C ALA A 242 -33.68 11.56 -12.70
N GLY A 243 -32.66 11.96 -13.47
CA GLY A 243 -32.54 13.28 -14.08
C GLY A 243 -31.88 14.36 -13.20
N SER A 244 -31.55 14.06 -11.94
CA SER A 244 -30.72 14.95 -11.12
C SER A 244 -29.25 14.96 -11.59
N PRO A 245 -28.48 16.03 -11.35
CA PRO A 245 -27.07 16.10 -11.75
C PRO A 245 -26.14 15.06 -11.10
N THR A 246 -26.59 14.45 -10.00
CA THR A 246 -25.89 13.40 -9.25
C THR A 246 -26.22 11.99 -9.73
N TYR A 247 -27.30 11.82 -10.50
CA TYR A 247 -27.79 10.53 -10.95
C TYR A 247 -26.95 9.98 -12.10
N LEU A 248 -26.71 8.67 -12.10
CA LEU A 248 -26.04 7.94 -13.18
C LEU A 248 -27.04 7.02 -13.88
N THR A 249 -27.02 7.03 -15.21
CA THR A 249 -27.81 6.09 -16.01
C THR A 249 -27.22 4.68 -15.95
N PRO A 250 -27.99 3.63 -16.29
CA PRO A 250 -27.46 2.27 -16.40
C PRO A 250 -26.26 2.16 -17.35
N ALA A 251 -26.26 2.89 -18.48
CA ALA A 251 -25.14 2.92 -19.41
C ALA A 251 -23.87 3.48 -18.76
N GLN A 252 -24.00 4.54 -17.95
CA GLN A 252 -22.87 5.10 -17.21
C GLN A 252 -22.37 4.15 -16.12
N TRP A 253 -23.23 3.42 -15.44
CA TRP A 253 -22.80 2.37 -14.51
C TRP A 253 -22.06 1.22 -15.22
N ASN A 254 -22.43 0.89 -16.46
CA ASN A 254 -21.66 -0.06 -17.28
C ASN A 254 -20.27 0.50 -17.62
N ALA A 255 -20.15 1.80 -17.94
CA ALA A 255 -18.86 2.45 -18.17
C ALA A 255 -17.99 2.46 -16.90
N VAL A 256 -18.60 2.77 -15.74
CA VAL A 256 -17.95 2.68 -14.41
C VAL A 256 -17.45 1.26 -14.15
N HIS A 257 -18.26 0.24 -14.41
CA HIS A 257 -17.84 -1.15 -14.22
C HIS A 257 -16.65 -1.53 -15.12
N ALA A 258 -16.67 -1.12 -16.39
CA ALA A 258 -15.58 -1.39 -17.31
C ALA A 258 -14.27 -0.74 -16.85
N ASP A 259 -14.33 0.49 -16.33
CA ASP A 259 -13.18 1.20 -15.77
C ASP A 259 -12.72 0.60 -14.43
N ILE A 260 -13.64 0.13 -13.58
CA ILE A 260 -13.32 -0.66 -12.38
C ILE A 260 -12.50 -1.89 -12.78
N MET A 261 -12.95 -2.66 -13.77
CA MET A 261 -12.23 -3.86 -14.23
C MET A 261 -10.86 -3.48 -14.81
N ALA A 262 -10.77 -2.40 -15.58
CA ALA A 262 -9.49 -1.91 -16.11
C ALA A 262 -8.48 -1.53 -15.00
N GLN A 263 -8.96 -1.01 -13.86
CA GLN A 263 -8.12 -0.61 -12.74
C GLN A 263 -7.83 -1.76 -11.75
N CYS A 264 -8.73 -2.75 -11.63
CA CYS A 264 -8.74 -3.67 -10.50
C CYS A 264 -8.69 -5.17 -10.83
N ASP A 265 -9.09 -5.61 -12.03
CA ASP A 265 -9.16 -7.04 -12.39
C ASP A 265 -7.77 -7.70 -12.25
N GLY A 266 -6.73 -7.08 -12.81
CA GLY A 266 -5.37 -7.62 -12.74
C GLY A 266 -4.69 -7.61 -11.35
N LEU A 267 -5.32 -7.10 -10.29
CA LEU A 267 -4.70 -6.99 -8.96
C LEU A 267 -4.42 -8.34 -8.29
N ASP A 268 -5.15 -9.39 -8.67
CA ASP A 268 -4.93 -10.77 -8.22
C ASP A 268 -4.02 -11.59 -9.15
N GLY A 269 -3.42 -10.93 -10.14
CA GLY A 269 -2.44 -11.49 -11.05
C GLY A 269 -3.02 -12.08 -12.33
N TYR A 270 -4.34 -12.02 -12.53
CA TYR A 270 -4.99 -12.47 -13.76
C TYR A 270 -6.12 -11.51 -14.17
N VAL A 271 -6.41 -11.41 -15.46
CA VAL A 271 -7.46 -10.52 -16.01
C VAL A 271 -8.55 -11.44 -16.57
N ASP A 272 -9.56 -11.75 -15.76
CA ASP A 272 -10.68 -12.62 -16.12
C ASP A 272 -12.07 -12.01 -15.89
N GLY A 273 -12.12 -10.71 -15.62
CA GLY A 273 -13.34 -9.98 -15.30
C GLY A 273 -13.86 -10.30 -13.90
N ILE A 274 -13.00 -10.79 -13.00
CA ILE A 274 -13.35 -11.14 -11.62
C ILE A 274 -12.33 -10.48 -10.69
N ILE A 275 -12.81 -9.57 -9.86
CA ILE A 275 -12.01 -9.05 -8.75
C ILE A 275 -11.98 -10.11 -7.64
N GLU A 276 -10.85 -10.80 -7.47
CA GLU A 276 -10.72 -11.91 -6.51
C GLU A 276 -10.70 -11.42 -5.05
N ASP A 277 -10.17 -10.22 -4.80
CA ASP A 277 -10.24 -9.52 -3.50
C ASP A 277 -10.50 -8.01 -3.65
N PRO A 278 -11.75 -7.55 -3.50
CA PRO A 278 -12.11 -6.15 -3.71
C PRO A 278 -11.57 -5.20 -2.64
N LEU A 279 -11.02 -5.70 -1.52
CA LEU A 279 -10.33 -4.85 -0.54
C LEU A 279 -9.05 -4.20 -1.13
N LEU A 280 -8.50 -4.78 -2.19
CA LEU A 280 -7.35 -4.22 -2.92
C LEU A 280 -7.76 -3.16 -3.94
N CYS A 281 -9.02 -3.17 -4.38
CA CYS A 281 -9.52 -2.25 -5.40
C CYS A 281 -9.86 -0.88 -4.78
N GLN A 282 -8.96 0.09 -4.95
CA GLN A 282 -9.16 1.49 -4.56
C GLN A 282 -9.51 2.32 -5.79
N TYR A 283 -10.72 2.07 -6.32
CA TYR A 283 -11.19 2.62 -7.58
C TYR A 283 -11.24 4.16 -7.60
N ARG A 284 -10.82 4.76 -8.72
CA ARG A 284 -10.79 6.21 -8.95
C ARG A 284 -11.68 6.60 -10.15
N PRO A 285 -12.92 7.08 -9.92
CA PRO A 285 -13.84 7.43 -11.00
C PRO A 285 -13.45 8.70 -11.77
N GLU A 286 -12.46 9.46 -11.29
CA GLU A 286 -12.03 10.69 -11.96
C GLU A 286 -11.42 10.41 -13.35
N ALA A 287 -10.93 9.19 -13.57
CA ALA A 287 -10.44 8.74 -14.89
C ALA A 287 -11.54 8.72 -15.96
N LEU A 288 -12.81 8.60 -15.56
CA LEU A 288 -13.98 8.59 -16.46
C LEU A 288 -14.60 9.97 -16.67
N ILE A 289 -14.04 11.05 -16.13
CA ILE A 289 -14.60 12.39 -16.37
C ILE A 289 -14.48 12.74 -17.86
N CYS A 290 -15.58 13.24 -18.43
CA CYS A 290 -15.65 13.56 -19.86
C CYS A 290 -14.54 14.54 -20.29
N PRO A 291 -13.80 14.25 -21.37
CA PRO A 291 -12.88 15.20 -21.98
C PRO A 291 -13.60 16.48 -22.42
N PRO A 292 -12.90 17.63 -22.51
CA PRO A 292 -13.48 18.88 -22.99
C PRO A 292 -14.20 18.69 -24.34
N GLY A 293 -15.45 19.14 -24.44
CA GLY A 293 -16.26 19.02 -25.64
C GLY A 293 -17.01 17.68 -25.82
N THR A 294 -16.86 16.73 -24.90
CA THR A 294 -17.61 15.47 -24.91
C THR A 294 -18.80 15.53 -23.96
N SER A 295 -20.00 15.14 -24.42
CA SER A 295 -21.19 15.09 -23.56
C SER A 295 -21.25 13.78 -22.76
N PRO A 296 -21.63 13.80 -21.46
CA PRO A 296 -21.92 12.60 -20.69
C PRO A 296 -23.15 11.82 -21.20
N ASP A 297 -23.96 12.43 -22.07
CA ASP A 297 -25.18 11.81 -22.63
C ASP A 297 -24.89 10.58 -23.52
N SER A 298 -23.64 10.41 -23.98
CA SER A 298 -23.20 9.20 -24.66
C SER A 298 -23.22 7.96 -23.77
N GLY A 299 -23.26 8.15 -22.45
CA GLY A 299 -23.16 7.08 -21.45
C GLY A 299 -21.75 6.50 -21.28
N THR A 300 -20.74 7.07 -21.94
CA THR A 300 -19.36 6.55 -21.95
C THR A 300 -18.40 7.29 -21.00
N CYS A 301 -18.83 8.42 -20.44
CA CYS A 301 -18.06 9.22 -19.49
C CYS A 301 -18.99 9.90 -18.47
N LEU A 302 -18.40 10.49 -17.43
CA LEU A 302 -19.10 11.08 -16.30
C LEU A 302 -18.88 12.60 -16.25
N THR A 303 -19.86 13.32 -15.72
CA THR A 303 -19.60 14.68 -15.21
C THR A 303 -18.78 14.62 -13.92
N GLY A 304 -18.11 15.71 -13.55
CA GLY A 304 -17.43 15.80 -12.25
C GLY A 304 -18.37 15.62 -11.05
N THR A 305 -19.66 15.94 -11.18
CA THR A 305 -20.66 15.67 -10.13
C THR A 305 -21.02 14.19 -10.05
N GLN A 306 -21.22 13.51 -11.18
CA GLN A 306 -21.45 12.06 -11.21
C GLN A 306 -20.23 11.27 -10.72
N ALA A 307 -19.01 11.68 -11.07
CA ALA A 307 -17.78 11.06 -10.55
C ALA A 307 -17.69 11.17 -9.01
N ARG A 308 -18.12 12.31 -8.43
CA ARG A 308 -18.25 12.45 -6.96
C ARG A 308 -19.30 11.52 -6.37
N THR A 309 -20.45 11.33 -7.02
CA THR A 309 -21.46 10.34 -6.60
C THR A 309 -20.86 8.93 -6.56
N VAL A 310 -20.18 8.51 -7.64
CA VAL A 310 -19.53 7.19 -7.71
C VAL A 310 -18.48 7.02 -6.61
N ARG A 311 -17.68 8.06 -6.35
CA ARG A 311 -16.71 8.05 -5.25
C ARG A 311 -17.38 7.87 -3.89
N ALA A 312 -18.51 8.54 -3.66
CA ALA A 312 -19.27 8.42 -2.42
C ALA A 312 -19.91 7.02 -2.25
N VAL A 313 -20.38 6.39 -3.34
CA VAL A 313 -20.88 4.99 -3.33
C VAL A 313 -19.81 4.01 -2.84
N PHE A 314 -18.56 4.23 -3.27
CA PHE A 314 -17.39 3.44 -2.87
C PHE A 314 -16.62 4.05 -1.68
N SER A 315 -17.31 4.80 -0.82
CA SER A 315 -16.78 5.33 0.44
C SER A 315 -17.58 4.82 1.64
N ASP A 316 -16.92 4.75 2.80
CA ASP A 316 -17.57 4.36 4.04
C ASP A 316 -18.64 5.38 4.47
N LEU A 317 -19.72 4.89 5.09
CA LEU A 317 -20.74 5.73 5.69
C LEU A 317 -20.35 6.08 7.14
N TYR A 318 -20.30 7.37 7.46
CA TYR A 318 -20.01 7.88 8.80
C TYR A 318 -21.20 8.62 9.41
N GLY A 319 -21.30 8.56 10.74
CA GLY A 319 -22.24 9.34 11.53
C GLY A 319 -21.72 10.75 11.83
N ALA A 320 -22.51 11.56 12.54
CA ALA A 320 -22.20 12.97 12.81
C ALA A 320 -20.87 13.19 13.55
N ASN A 321 -20.43 12.22 14.36
CA ASN A 321 -19.21 12.30 15.15
C ASN A 321 -18.00 11.62 14.47
N GLY A 322 -18.09 11.30 13.17
CA GLY A 322 -17.04 10.57 12.45
C GLY A 322 -16.93 9.10 12.85
N THR A 323 -17.96 8.53 13.50
CA THR A 323 -18.05 7.10 13.82
C THR A 323 -18.48 6.32 12.58
N LEU A 324 -17.76 5.25 12.25
CA LEU A 324 -18.15 4.35 11.15
C LEU A 324 -19.53 3.75 11.42
N VAL A 325 -20.48 4.01 10.53
CA VAL A 325 -21.81 3.39 10.51
C VAL A 325 -21.70 2.06 9.78
N TYR A 326 -21.28 2.10 8.51
CA TYR A 326 -21.17 0.90 7.67
C TYR A 326 -20.06 1.07 6.63
N PRO A 327 -19.31 0.01 6.27
CA PRO A 327 -18.29 0.10 5.24
C PRO A 327 -18.88 0.38 3.86
N ARG A 328 -18.02 0.85 2.95
CA ARG A 328 -18.37 1.13 1.55
C ARG A 328 -18.99 -0.07 0.82
N MET A 329 -19.67 0.19 -0.29
CA MET A 329 -19.92 -0.86 -1.29
C MET A 329 -18.59 -1.32 -1.88
N GLN A 330 -18.40 -2.63 -2.07
CA GLN A 330 -17.22 -3.11 -2.79
C GLN A 330 -17.38 -2.92 -4.32
N PRO A 331 -16.34 -2.46 -5.04
CA PRO A 331 -16.34 -2.40 -6.50
C PRO A 331 -16.55 -3.78 -7.14
N GLY A 332 -17.28 -3.83 -8.26
CA GLY A 332 -17.53 -5.03 -9.06
C GLY A 332 -18.99 -5.50 -9.04
N SER A 333 -19.86 -4.89 -8.24
CA SER A 333 -21.28 -5.27 -8.11
C SER A 333 -22.21 -4.57 -9.12
N GLU A 334 -21.66 -3.71 -9.97
CA GLU A 334 -22.41 -2.76 -10.79
C GLU A 334 -23.21 -3.45 -11.91
N LEU A 335 -22.80 -4.65 -12.34
CA LEU A 335 -23.51 -5.42 -13.37
C LEU A 335 -24.44 -6.52 -12.82
N VAL A 336 -24.43 -6.76 -11.51
CA VAL A 336 -25.25 -7.83 -10.88
C VAL A 336 -26.43 -7.28 -10.08
N GLY A 337 -26.83 -6.03 -10.34
CA GLY A 337 -28.10 -5.46 -9.86
C GLY A 337 -27.96 -4.33 -8.86
N ALA A 338 -26.75 -3.90 -8.48
CA ALA A 338 -26.59 -2.74 -7.59
C ALA A 338 -27.26 -1.48 -8.16
N PRO A 339 -27.14 -1.16 -9.48
CA PRO A 339 -27.79 0.02 -10.05
C PRO A 339 -29.31 -0.01 -10.02
N SER A 340 -29.94 -1.18 -10.18
CA SER A 340 -31.39 -1.28 -10.13
C SER A 340 -31.92 -1.26 -8.68
N LEU A 341 -31.14 -1.75 -7.72
CA LEU A 341 -31.51 -1.78 -6.30
C LEU A 341 -31.26 -0.46 -5.58
N TYR A 342 -30.01 0.02 -5.58
CA TYR A 342 -29.58 1.15 -4.78
C TYR A 342 -29.42 2.46 -5.57
N TYR A 343 -29.05 2.37 -6.85
CA TYR A 343 -28.69 3.55 -7.65
C TYR A 343 -29.79 3.98 -8.64
N SER A 344 -31.00 3.42 -8.48
CA SER A 344 -32.12 3.60 -9.42
C SER A 344 -32.82 4.95 -9.30
N GLY A 345 -32.38 5.80 -8.37
CA GLY A 345 -33.01 7.08 -8.04
C GLY A 345 -34.36 6.93 -7.37
N ARG A 346 -34.56 5.81 -6.64
CA ARG A 346 -35.71 5.55 -5.76
C ARG A 346 -35.21 5.10 -4.39
N PRO A 347 -35.91 5.44 -3.29
CA PRO A 347 -35.57 4.90 -1.98
C PRO A 347 -35.63 3.37 -1.96
N PHE A 348 -34.66 2.74 -1.29
CA PHE A 348 -34.66 1.30 -1.11
C PHE A 348 -35.78 0.86 -0.16
N GLN A 349 -36.69 0.00 -0.64
CA GLN A 349 -37.95 -0.30 0.05
C GLN A 349 -37.74 -0.88 1.45
N TYR A 350 -36.77 -1.79 1.66
CA TYR A 350 -36.57 -2.38 2.99
C TYR A 350 -36.09 -1.35 4.01
N SER A 351 -35.19 -0.45 3.62
CA SER A 351 -34.80 0.66 4.50
C SER A 351 -36.00 1.56 4.81
N ALA A 352 -36.79 1.93 3.80
CA ALA A 352 -37.98 2.74 3.99
C ALA A 352 -38.96 2.09 4.97
N ASP A 353 -39.34 0.82 4.75
CA ASP A 353 -40.23 0.05 5.62
C ASP A 353 -39.65 -0.08 7.04
N TRP A 354 -38.34 -0.31 7.18
CA TRP A 354 -37.68 -0.43 8.49
C TRP A 354 -37.79 0.87 9.28
N PHE A 355 -37.44 2.01 8.67
CA PHE A 355 -37.53 3.29 9.35
C PHE A 355 -38.98 3.69 9.64
N GLN A 356 -39.89 3.52 8.68
CA GLN A 356 -41.31 3.83 8.86
C GLN A 356 -41.95 2.98 9.96
N TYR A 357 -41.82 1.65 9.89
CA TYR A 357 -42.64 0.75 10.69
C TYR A 357 -41.95 0.24 11.95
N ALA A 358 -40.62 0.12 11.96
CA ALA A 358 -39.88 -0.42 13.11
C ALA A 358 -39.22 0.65 13.98
N ILE A 359 -38.70 1.73 13.39
CA ILE A 359 -37.91 2.75 14.12
C ILE A 359 -38.73 3.97 14.52
N TYR A 360 -39.50 4.53 13.59
CA TYR A 360 -40.36 5.68 13.85
C TYR A 360 -41.78 5.29 14.23
N ASN A 361 -42.22 4.10 13.81
CA ASN A 361 -43.61 3.67 13.93
C ASN A 361 -44.57 4.73 13.35
N ASP A 362 -44.15 5.34 12.23
CA ASP A 362 -44.84 6.37 11.47
C ASP A 362 -44.82 6.02 9.97
N PRO A 363 -45.97 5.63 9.38
CA PRO A 363 -46.05 5.28 7.97
C PRO A 363 -45.76 6.46 7.02
N ASN A 364 -45.74 7.70 7.53
CA ASN A 364 -45.52 8.90 6.73
C ASN A 364 -44.07 9.41 6.78
N TRP A 365 -43.17 8.73 7.49
CA TRP A 365 -41.75 9.12 7.51
C TRP A 365 -41.17 9.08 6.10
N ASP A 366 -40.47 10.14 5.71
CA ASP A 366 -39.94 10.33 4.35
C ASP A 366 -38.49 9.82 4.24
N PRO A 367 -38.23 8.76 3.45
CA PRO A 367 -36.89 8.23 3.22
C PRO A 367 -35.91 9.23 2.61
N ALA A 368 -36.38 10.27 1.94
CA ALA A 368 -35.53 11.32 1.38
C ALA A 368 -34.89 12.22 2.46
N THR A 369 -35.38 12.15 3.71
CA THR A 369 -34.89 12.97 4.83
C THR A 369 -33.86 12.24 5.72
N LEU A 370 -33.54 10.98 5.38
CA LEU A 370 -32.61 10.15 6.13
C LEU A 370 -31.25 10.85 6.34
N GLY A 371 -30.70 10.79 7.55
CA GLY A 371 -29.38 11.35 7.85
C GLY A 371 -28.75 10.82 9.15
N PRO A 372 -27.64 11.44 9.59
CA PRO A 372 -26.88 10.96 10.75
C PRO A 372 -27.67 10.78 12.05
N ALA A 373 -28.68 11.61 12.29
CA ALA A 373 -29.55 11.48 13.47
C ALA A 373 -30.42 10.21 13.42
N ASP A 374 -30.90 9.84 12.23
CA ASP A 374 -31.66 8.60 12.02
C ASP A 374 -30.80 7.36 12.22
N TYR A 375 -29.54 7.40 11.75
CA TYR A 375 -28.60 6.29 11.94
C TYR A 375 -28.38 6.02 13.44
N ALA A 376 -28.13 7.09 14.21
CA ALA A 376 -27.96 7.02 15.65
C ALA A 376 -29.22 6.52 16.36
N LYS A 377 -30.40 7.01 15.96
CA LYS A 377 -31.68 6.55 16.53
C LYS A 377 -31.93 5.07 16.23
N ASN A 378 -31.73 4.64 15.00
CA ASN A 378 -31.92 3.26 14.57
C ASN A 378 -31.00 2.30 15.35
N ASP A 379 -29.73 2.67 15.54
CA ASP A 379 -28.81 1.87 16.35
C ASP A 379 -29.17 1.86 17.84
N ALA A 380 -29.71 2.96 18.37
CA ALA A 380 -30.15 3.05 19.77
C ALA A 380 -31.44 2.28 20.06
N VAL A 381 -32.42 2.27 19.13
CA VAL A 381 -33.69 1.55 19.30
C VAL A 381 -33.48 0.04 19.24
N ASN A 382 -32.71 -0.45 18.25
CA ASN A 382 -32.30 -1.85 18.11
C ASN A 382 -33.38 -2.89 18.53
N PRO A 383 -34.55 -2.89 17.87
CA PRO A 383 -35.70 -3.67 18.32
C PRO A 383 -35.37 -5.17 18.33
N GLY A 384 -35.69 -5.85 19.45
CA GLY A 384 -35.40 -7.27 19.61
C GLY A 384 -33.91 -7.64 19.59
N ASN A 385 -33.00 -6.68 19.79
CA ASN A 385 -31.55 -6.86 19.62
C ASN A 385 -31.16 -7.40 18.23
N ILE A 386 -31.85 -6.90 17.20
CA ILE A 386 -31.69 -7.37 15.82
C ILE A 386 -30.32 -7.06 15.21
N ARG A 387 -29.58 -6.07 15.75
CA ARG A 387 -28.25 -5.68 15.24
C ARG A 387 -27.35 -6.88 14.93
N THR A 388 -27.37 -7.89 15.80
CA THR A 388 -26.63 -9.16 15.62
C THR A 388 -25.18 -8.90 15.25
N PHE A 389 -24.45 -8.21 16.13
CA PHE A 389 -23.07 -7.80 15.88
C PHE A 389 -22.19 -7.99 17.13
N SER A 390 -22.53 -8.95 18.00
CA SER A 390 -21.65 -9.33 19.10
C SER A 390 -20.36 -9.95 18.56
N GLY A 391 -19.22 -9.45 19.03
CA GLY A 391 -17.92 -10.08 18.81
C GLY A 391 -17.65 -11.27 19.73
N ASP A 392 -18.47 -11.49 20.77
CA ASP A 392 -18.28 -12.62 21.68
C ASP A 392 -19.12 -13.83 21.23
N LEU A 393 -18.43 -14.87 20.74
CA LEU A 393 -18.99 -16.17 20.39
C LEU A 393 -18.50 -17.29 21.33
N SER A 394 -18.09 -16.94 22.56
CA SER A 394 -17.51 -17.89 23.52
C SER A 394 -18.45 -19.04 23.86
N ALA A 395 -19.75 -18.79 23.96
CA ALA A 395 -20.72 -19.83 24.28
C ALA A 395 -20.86 -20.86 23.14
N ALA A 396 -20.90 -20.42 21.89
CA ALA A 396 -20.86 -21.31 20.72
C ALA A 396 -19.55 -22.12 20.67
N LYS A 397 -18.40 -21.48 20.91
CA LYS A 397 -17.10 -22.17 20.99
C LYS A 397 -17.08 -23.24 22.09
N ALA A 398 -17.52 -22.88 23.30
CA ALA A 398 -17.53 -23.77 24.47
C ALA A 398 -18.44 -25.00 24.26
N ARG A 399 -19.55 -24.83 23.53
CA ARG A 399 -20.45 -25.92 23.12
C ARG A 399 -19.86 -26.81 22.02
N GLY A 400 -18.80 -26.36 21.34
CA GLY A 400 -18.17 -27.07 20.23
C GLY A 400 -18.85 -26.84 18.89
N ALA A 401 -19.72 -25.81 18.77
CA ALA A 401 -20.41 -25.48 17.53
C ALA A 401 -19.40 -25.05 16.44
N LYS A 402 -19.67 -25.42 15.18
CA LYS A 402 -18.83 -25.07 14.02
C LYS A 402 -19.57 -24.13 13.09
N ILE A 403 -18.91 -23.06 12.65
CA ILE A 403 -19.51 -22.01 11.82
C ILE A 403 -18.70 -21.87 10.54
N ILE A 404 -19.35 -22.13 9.41
CA ILE A 404 -18.88 -21.77 8.07
C ILE A 404 -19.61 -20.49 7.67
N HIS A 405 -18.86 -19.40 7.58
CA HIS A 405 -19.32 -18.14 7.05
C HIS A 405 -18.81 -18.00 5.62
N TYR A 406 -19.64 -17.56 4.68
CA TYR A 406 -19.18 -17.18 3.35
C TYR A 406 -19.80 -15.86 2.89
N HIS A 407 -19.13 -15.13 1.99
CA HIS A 407 -19.68 -13.93 1.37
C HIS A 407 -19.18 -13.79 -0.07
N GLY A 408 -20.10 -13.56 -1.00
CA GLY A 408 -19.74 -13.26 -2.39
C GLY A 408 -19.03 -11.91 -2.52
N GLN A 409 -17.95 -11.85 -3.31
CA GLN A 409 -17.11 -10.64 -3.40
C GLN A 409 -17.64 -9.58 -4.36
N MET A 410 -18.77 -9.81 -5.01
CA MET A 410 -19.48 -8.80 -5.82
C MET A 410 -20.95 -8.71 -5.43
N ASP A 411 -21.23 -8.92 -4.14
CA ASP A 411 -22.56 -8.86 -3.57
C ASP A 411 -23.17 -7.46 -3.70
N GLN A 412 -24.27 -7.37 -4.43
CA GLN A 412 -24.96 -6.11 -4.74
C GLN A 412 -25.94 -5.65 -3.66
N VAL A 413 -26.20 -6.46 -2.63
CA VAL A 413 -27.20 -6.19 -1.59
C VAL A 413 -26.52 -5.89 -0.26
N ILE A 414 -25.54 -6.69 0.14
CA ILE A 414 -24.82 -6.50 1.40
C ILE A 414 -23.35 -6.42 1.05
N THR A 415 -22.68 -5.32 1.40
CA THR A 415 -21.26 -5.21 1.08
C THR A 415 -20.46 -6.34 1.74
N SER A 416 -19.66 -7.01 0.92
CA SER A 416 -18.77 -8.07 1.36
C SER A 416 -17.70 -7.58 2.33
N GLU A 417 -17.42 -6.27 2.38
CA GLU A 417 -16.48 -5.66 3.33
C GLU A 417 -16.96 -5.72 4.79
N ASN A 418 -18.27 -5.85 5.04
CA ASN A 418 -18.79 -5.96 6.40
C ASN A 418 -18.45 -7.32 7.06
N SER A 419 -18.20 -8.36 6.26
CA SER A 419 -17.88 -9.69 6.77
C SER A 419 -16.45 -9.84 7.31
N PRO A 420 -15.40 -9.33 6.63
CA PRO A 420 -14.09 -9.11 7.23
C PRO A 420 -14.15 -8.26 8.50
N ARG A 421 -14.94 -7.17 8.50
CA ARG A 421 -15.13 -6.31 9.67
C ARG A 421 -15.69 -7.11 10.85
N TYR A 422 -16.73 -7.92 10.63
CA TYR A 422 -17.31 -8.77 11.67
C TYR A 422 -16.34 -9.87 12.14
N TYR A 423 -15.64 -10.54 11.23
CA TYR A 423 -14.62 -11.55 11.59
C TYR A 423 -13.52 -10.95 12.48
N ASN A 424 -13.02 -9.76 12.11
CA ASN A 424 -12.00 -9.05 12.90
C ASN A 424 -12.55 -8.58 14.24
N HIS A 425 -13.81 -8.14 14.30
CA HIS A 425 -14.47 -7.79 15.56
C HIS A 425 -14.57 -9.00 16.51
N VAL A 426 -14.91 -10.18 16.00
CA VAL A 426 -14.92 -11.43 16.79
C VAL A 426 -13.53 -11.78 17.28
N SER A 427 -12.53 -11.75 16.40
CA SER A 427 -11.12 -12.01 16.75
C SER A 427 -10.63 -11.08 17.88
N GLN A 428 -10.90 -9.79 17.78
CA GLN A 428 -10.50 -8.79 18.76
C GLN A 428 -11.24 -8.95 20.08
N THR A 429 -12.56 -9.16 20.04
CA THR A 429 -13.40 -9.25 21.26
C THR A 429 -13.07 -10.51 22.07
N MET A 430 -12.90 -11.65 21.40
CA MET A 430 -12.52 -12.90 22.06
C MET A 430 -11.02 -13.00 22.35
N ASN A 431 -10.21 -12.04 21.86
CA ASN A 431 -8.75 -12.08 21.91
C ASN A 431 -8.17 -13.38 21.34
N LEU A 432 -8.69 -13.82 20.19
CA LEU A 432 -8.28 -15.04 19.50
C LEU A 432 -7.67 -14.69 18.13
N PRO A 433 -6.43 -15.13 17.81
CA PRO A 433 -5.91 -15.01 16.45
C PRO A 433 -6.73 -15.86 15.48
N SER A 434 -6.59 -15.62 14.17
CA SER A 434 -7.32 -16.37 13.14
C SER A 434 -7.12 -17.89 13.25
N SER A 435 -5.91 -18.34 13.61
CA SER A 435 -5.60 -19.76 13.83
C SER A 435 -6.37 -20.39 15.00
N ALA A 436 -6.75 -19.61 16.01
CA ALA A 436 -7.58 -20.09 17.11
C ALA A 436 -9.07 -19.99 16.78
N LEU A 437 -9.48 -19.00 15.98
CA LEU A 437 -10.84 -18.98 15.43
C LEU A 437 -11.10 -20.19 14.52
N ASP A 438 -10.11 -20.63 13.75
CA ASP A 438 -10.21 -21.78 12.83
C ASP A 438 -10.67 -23.09 13.50
N GLU A 439 -10.62 -23.19 14.83
CA GLU A 439 -11.13 -24.32 15.61
C GLU A 439 -12.67 -24.44 15.49
N PHE A 440 -13.38 -23.32 15.33
CA PHE A 440 -14.84 -23.28 15.40
C PHE A 440 -15.50 -22.28 14.42
N TYR A 441 -14.80 -21.26 13.93
CA TYR A 441 -15.33 -20.22 13.05
C TYR A 441 -14.39 -19.95 11.88
N ARG A 442 -14.84 -20.27 10.65
CA ARG A 442 -14.11 -20.04 9.40
C ARG A 442 -14.93 -19.22 8.43
N PHE A 443 -14.32 -18.17 7.87
CA PHE A 443 -14.93 -17.28 6.90
C PHE A 443 -14.30 -17.47 5.52
N PHE A 444 -15.09 -17.67 4.47
CA PHE A 444 -14.65 -17.84 3.09
C PHE A 444 -15.15 -16.71 2.19
N ARG A 445 -14.25 -16.13 1.40
CA ARG A 445 -14.57 -15.10 0.40
C ARG A 445 -14.72 -15.76 -0.95
N ILE A 446 -15.89 -15.61 -1.56
CA ILE A 446 -16.23 -16.32 -2.80
C ILE A 446 -16.11 -15.35 -3.97
N SER A 447 -15.04 -15.47 -4.75
CA SER A 447 -14.78 -14.57 -5.88
C SER A 447 -15.82 -14.71 -6.98
N GLY A 448 -16.19 -13.57 -7.57
CA GLY A 448 -17.18 -13.49 -8.65
C GLY A 448 -18.59 -13.97 -8.26
N MET A 449 -18.90 -14.10 -6.96
CA MET A 449 -20.22 -14.46 -6.46
C MET A 449 -21.01 -13.20 -6.08
N ALA A 450 -22.22 -13.09 -6.61
CA ALA A 450 -23.18 -12.05 -6.28
C ALA A 450 -23.92 -12.38 -4.96
N HIS A 451 -25.03 -11.70 -4.66
CA HIS A 451 -25.76 -11.93 -3.42
C HIS A 451 -26.31 -13.36 -3.31
N CYS A 452 -25.74 -14.15 -2.39
CA CYS A 452 -26.08 -15.54 -2.07
C CYS A 452 -25.95 -16.59 -3.19
N ALA A 453 -25.93 -16.22 -4.45
CA ALA A 453 -25.75 -17.10 -5.61
C ALA A 453 -25.47 -16.27 -6.88
N GLY A 454 -25.16 -16.94 -7.99
CA GLY A 454 -24.95 -16.29 -9.27
C GLY A 454 -23.67 -15.44 -9.30
N GLY A 455 -23.50 -14.68 -10.38
CA GLY A 455 -22.26 -13.99 -10.72
C GLY A 455 -21.37 -14.83 -11.67
N PRO A 456 -20.36 -14.20 -12.30
CA PRO A 456 -19.50 -14.80 -13.32
C PRO A 456 -18.44 -15.77 -12.75
N GLY A 457 -18.26 -15.80 -11.42
CA GLY A 457 -17.21 -16.58 -10.77
C GLY A 457 -17.47 -18.08 -10.65
N ALA A 458 -16.61 -18.73 -9.87
CA ALA A 458 -16.77 -20.12 -9.47
C ALA A 458 -17.73 -20.23 -8.27
N THR A 459 -19.01 -19.94 -8.48
CA THR A 459 -19.97 -19.61 -7.40
C THR A 459 -20.79 -20.79 -6.90
N PHE A 460 -20.72 -21.95 -7.57
CA PHE A 460 -21.44 -23.16 -7.16
C PHE A 460 -20.68 -23.85 -6.03
N ILE A 461 -21.02 -23.48 -4.79
CA ILE A 461 -20.38 -23.94 -3.54
C ILE A 461 -21.30 -24.82 -2.67
N GLY A 462 -22.48 -25.20 -3.17
CA GLY A 462 -23.41 -26.08 -2.43
C GLY A 462 -24.07 -25.43 -1.22
N ASN A 463 -24.28 -24.11 -1.23
CA ASN A 463 -24.98 -23.38 -0.18
C ASN A 463 -26.52 -23.39 -0.33
N ARG A 464 -27.02 -23.92 -1.45
CA ARG A 464 -28.44 -24.11 -1.77
C ARG A 464 -28.60 -25.08 -2.94
N ARG A 465 -29.84 -25.51 -3.20
CA ARG A 465 -30.16 -26.46 -4.28
C ARG A 465 -29.58 -26.05 -5.62
N ALA A 466 -29.90 -24.83 -6.07
CA ALA A 466 -29.43 -24.29 -7.35
C ALA A 466 -27.92 -23.98 -7.39
N GLY A 467 -27.25 -23.88 -6.24
CA GLY A 467 -25.82 -23.62 -6.12
C GLY A 467 -24.97 -24.88 -6.00
N THR A 468 -25.56 -26.06 -6.19
CA THR A 468 -24.87 -27.35 -6.00
C THR A 468 -24.19 -27.81 -7.29
N ALA A 469 -22.86 -27.87 -7.28
CA ALA A 469 -22.08 -28.55 -8.32
C ALA A 469 -21.82 -30.04 -7.99
N SER A 470 -21.55 -30.33 -6.73
CA SER A 470 -21.25 -31.66 -6.19
C SER A 470 -21.70 -31.74 -4.73
N LEU A 471 -21.84 -32.95 -4.20
CA LEU A 471 -22.04 -33.22 -2.77
C LEU A 471 -20.73 -33.54 -2.03
N ASP A 472 -19.61 -33.58 -2.75
CA ASP A 472 -18.28 -33.68 -2.16
C ASP A 472 -18.09 -32.55 -1.12
N PRO A 473 -17.73 -32.88 0.14
CA PRO A 473 -17.48 -31.88 1.19
C PRO A 473 -16.40 -30.84 0.88
N ASP A 474 -15.55 -31.04 -0.14
CA ASP A 474 -14.63 -30.00 -0.58
C ASP A 474 -15.29 -28.98 -1.53
N GLN A 475 -16.43 -29.32 -2.15
CA GLN A 475 -17.17 -28.51 -3.13
C GLN A 475 -18.55 -28.04 -2.62
N ASN A 476 -18.90 -28.40 -1.39
CA ASN A 476 -20.23 -28.20 -0.86
C ASN A 476 -20.18 -27.77 0.61
N VAL A 477 -20.57 -26.53 0.90
CA VAL A 477 -20.46 -25.96 2.25
C VAL A 477 -21.32 -26.67 3.29
N LEU A 478 -22.48 -27.22 2.90
CA LEU A 478 -23.33 -27.95 3.85
C LEU A 478 -22.72 -29.30 4.21
N THR A 479 -22.24 -30.08 3.23
CA THR A 479 -21.59 -31.37 3.53
C THR A 479 -20.19 -31.18 4.13
N ALA A 480 -19.50 -30.06 3.83
CA ALA A 480 -18.28 -29.62 4.53
C ALA A 480 -18.54 -29.41 6.03
N LEU A 481 -19.64 -28.73 6.37
CA LEU A 481 -20.03 -28.48 7.76
C LEU A 481 -20.34 -29.79 8.49
N VAL A 482 -21.10 -30.69 7.87
CA VAL A 482 -21.38 -32.03 8.43
C VAL A 482 -20.08 -32.77 8.71
N ARG A 483 -19.15 -32.80 7.75
CA ARG A 483 -17.84 -33.43 7.91
C ARG A 483 -17.03 -32.79 9.06
N TRP A 484 -17.10 -31.48 9.22
CA TRP A 484 -16.41 -30.80 10.32
C TRP A 484 -17.01 -31.15 11.68
N VAL A 485 -18.35 -31.09 11.82
CA VAL A 485 -19.05 -31.37 13.07
C VAL A 485 -18.92 -32.84 13.48
N GLU A 486 -19.08 -33.78 12.54
CA GLU A 486 -19.15 -35.22 12.86
C GLU A 486 -17.79 -35.92 12.82
N GLN A 487 -16.83 -35.42 12.04
CA GLN A 487 -15.52 -36.07 11.84
C GLN A 487 -14.34 -35.20 12.27
N GLY A 488 -14.57 -33.98 12.75
CA GLY A 488 -13.51 -33.05 13.16
C GLY A 488 -12.66 -32.52 12.00
N LYS A 489 -13.07 -32.73 10.74
CA LYS A 489 -12.30 -32.34 9.55
C LYS A 489 -12.81 -31.02 8.98
N ALA A 490 -12.17 -29.94 9.41
CA ALA A 490 -12.51 -28.59 9.01
C ALA A 490 -12.10 -28.28 7.55
N PRO A 491 -12.88 -27.47 6.81
CA PRO A 491 -12.54 -27.09 5.44
C PRO A 491 -11.41 -26.04 5.41
N GLU A 492 -10.31 -26.31 4.70
CA GLU A 492 -9.21 -25.34 4.50
C GLU A 492 -9.50 -24.36 3.35
N SER A 493 -10.39 -24.74 2.44
CA SER A 493 -10.92 -23.94 1.33
C SER A 493 -12.26 -24.52 0.89
N ILE A 494 -13.02 -23.75 0.12
CA ILE A 494 -14.22 -24.25 -0.56
C ILE A 494 -13.95 -24.23 -2.07
N LEU A 495 -13.97 -25.39 -2.72
CA LEU A 495 -13.81 -25.50 -4.17
C LEU A 495 -15.13 -25.11 -4.85
N GLY A 496 -15.18 -23.88 -5.35
CA GLY A 496 -16.27 -23.42 -6.18
C GLY A 496 -16.13 -23.88 -7.62
N THR A 497 -17.26 -24.03 -8.31
CA THR A 497 -17.31 -24.38 -9.73
C THR A 497 -18.04 -23.30 -10.51
N ALA A 498 -17.52 -22.95 -11.69
CA ALA A 498 -18.23 -22.16 -12.70
C ALA A 498 -18.66 -23.10 -13.83
N PHE A 499 -19.90 -23.00 -14.29
CA PHE A 499 -20.39 -23.74 -15.46
C PHE A 499 -20.47 -22.84 -16.68
N VAL A 500 -20.25 -23.40 -17.87
CA VAL A 500 -20.51 -22.69 -19.12
C VAL A 500 -21.98 -22.26 -19.15
N ASN A 501 -22.23 -20.99 -19.45
CA ASN A 501 -23.55 -20.34 -19.40
C ASN A 501 -24.24 -20.33 -18.02
N GLY A 502 -23.52 -20.66 -16.93
CA GLY A 502 -24.05 -20.57 -15.56
C GLY A 502 -25.10 -21.64 -15.20
N THR A 503 -25.21 -22.74 -15.95
CA THR A 503 -26.20 -23.80 -15.69
C THR A 503 -25.60 -24.95 -14.90
N ALA A 504 -26.17 -25.25 -13.72
CA ALA A 504 -25.77 -26.38 -12.88
C ALA A 504 -25.79 -27.71 -13.65
N GLY A 505 -24.75 -28.54 -13.47
CA GLY A 505 -24.65 -29.85 -14.12
C GLY A 505 -24.25 -29.81 -15.61
N GLY A 506 -23.97 -28.62 -16.15
CA GLY A 506 -23.39 -28.44 -17.47
C GLY A 506 -21.87 -28.69 -17.51
N GLN A 507 -21.25 -28.30 -18.63
CA GLN A 507 -19.79 -28.34 -18.75
C GLN A 507 -19.15 -27.36 -17.76
N VAL A 508 -18.17 -27.83 -16.99
CA VAL A 508 -17.37 -26.98 -16.11
C VAL A 508 -16.53 -26.01 -16.95
N ALA A 509 -16.69 -24.70 -16.71
CA ALA A 509 -15.90 -23.66 -17.34
C ALA A 509 -14.54 -23.50 -16.65
N PHE A 510 -14.55 -23.41 -15.31
CA PHE A 510 -13.37 -23.38 -14.46
C PHE A 510 -13.74 -23.68 -13.00
N GLN A 511 -12.74 -23.91 -12.15
CA GLN A 511 -12.92 -24.09 -10.71
C GLN A 511 -11.93 -23.23 -9.93
N ARG A 512 -12.30 -22.81 -8.72
CA ARG A 512 -11.47 -21.98 -7.84
C ARG A 512 -11.58 -22.46 -6.39
N ARG A 513 -10.44 -22.60 -5.70
CA ARG A 513 -10.41 -22.87 -4.24
C ARG A 513 -10.51 -21.56 -3.47
N HIS A 514 -11.73 -21.20 -3.08
CA HIS A 514 -11.99 -20.02 -2.27
C HIS A 514 -11.31 -20.12 -0.90
N CYS A 515 -10.52 -19.11 -0.58
CA CYS A 515 -9.64 -19.08 0.58
C CYS A 515 -10.40 -18.78 1.88
N LYS A 516 -9.96 -19.38 2.99
CA LYS A 516 -10.41 -18.92 4.32
C LYS A 516 -9.71 -17.60 4.68
N TYR A 517 -10.48 -16.61 5.11
CA TYR A 517 -9.97 -15.32 5.56
C TYR A 517 -9.02 -15.48 6.76
N PRO A 518 -7.92 -14.71 6.85
CA PRO A 518 -7.53 -13.59 5.98
C PRO A 518 -6.61 -13.98 4.81
N LEU A 519 -6.59 -15.25 4.39
CA LEU A 519 -5.89 -15.65 3.17
C LEU A 519 -6.56 -15.03 1.94
N ARG A 520 -5.73 -14.76 0.93
CA ARG A 520 -6.11 -14.29 -0.40
C ARG A 520 -5.80 -15.36 -1.41
N ASN A 521 -6.64 -15.43 -2.43
CA ASN A 521 -6.34 -16.18 -3.63
C ASN A 521 -5.57 -15.27 -4.59
N THR A 522 -4.56 -15.80 -5.24
CA THR A 522 -3.77 -15.03 -6.21
C THR A 522 -3.26 -15.98 -7.28
N TYR A 523 -3.39 -15.59 -8.54
CA TYR A 523 -2.87 -16.39 -9.63
C TYR A 523 -1.35 -16.50 -9.53
N THR A 524 -0.80 -17.67 -9.80
CA THR A 524 0.64 -17.93 -9.64
C THR A 524 1.49 -17.43 -10.81
N GLY A 525 0.85 -16.93 -11.88
CA GLY A 525 1.50 -16.63 -13.15
C GLY A 525 1.86 -17.87 -13.98
N LYS A 526 1.56 -19.09 -13.50
CA LYS A 526 1.91 -20.37 -14.15
C LYS A 526 0.72 -21.34 -14.12
N GLY A 527 0.63 -22.18 -15.15
CA GLY A 527 -0.44 -23.19 -15.28
C GLY A 527 -1.68 -22.64 -15.98
N ASP A 528 -2.73 -23.45 -16.03
CA ASP A 528 -4.02 -23.00 -16.58
C ASP A 528 -4.77 -22.19 -15.51
N PRO A 529 -5.08 -20.90 -15.71
CA PRO A 529 -5.81 -20.09 -14.74
C PRO A 529 -7.24 -20.62 -14.46
N LYS A 530 -7.79 -21.49 -15.32
CA LYS A 530 -9.07 -22.17 -15.07
C LYS A 530 -8.95 -23.35 -14.09
N SER A 531 -7.72 -23.81 -13.85
CA SER A 531 -7.43 -24.86 -12.87
C SER A 531 -7.30 -24.25 -11.48
N ALA A 532 -7.94 -24.87 -10.49
CA ALA A 532 -7.88 -24.43 -9.11
C ALA A 532 -6.49 -24.57 -8.48
N ASP A 533 -5.60 -25.37 -9.06
CA ASP A 533 -4.24 -25.61 -8.55
C ASP A 533 -3.22 -24.56 -9.04
N SER A 534 -3.60 -23.73 -10.01
CA SER A 534 -2.77 -22.62 -10.52
C SER A 534 -2.84 -21.36 -9.65
N TRP A 535 -3.54 -21.43 -8.52
CA TRP A 535 -3.81 -20.31 -7.61
C TRP A 535 -3.22 -20.58 -6.22
N ASN A 536 -2.51 -19.58 -5.69
CA ASN A 536 -1.90 -19.63 -4.38
C ASN A 536 -2.85 -19.06 -3.32
N ARG A 537 -2.92 -19.75 -2.18
CA ARG A 537 -3.70 -19.36 -1.01
C ARG A 537 -2.76 -18.77 0.04
N ASN A 538 -2.41 -17.50 -0.10
CA ASN A 538 -1.39 -16.86 0.73
C ASN A 538 -1.98 -15.78 1.65
N HIS A 539 -1.39 -15.63 2.84
CA HIS A 539 -1.53 -14.42 3.62
C HIS A 539 -0.75 -13.33 2.90
N LEU A 540 -1.45 -12.36 2.32
CA LEU A 540 -0.82 -11.06 2.03
C LEU A 540 -0.83 -10.15 3.27
N SER A 541 -1.18 -10.71 4.45
CA SER A 541 -0.93 -10.14 5.78
C SER A 541 0.06 -11.02 6.56
N LEU A 542 1.34 -10.63 6.55
CA LEU A 542 2.39 -10.95 7.53
C LEU A 542 2.33 -12.36 8.18
N ARG A 543 2.97 -13.37 7.56
CA ARG A 543 3.44 -14.56 8.30
C ARG A 543 4.44 -14.11 9.37
N LYS A 544 4.02 -13.98 10.62
CA LYS A 544 4.88 -13.53 11.75
C LYS A 544 6.15 -14.37 11.92
N ASP A 545 6.21 -15.53 11.31
CA ASP A 545 7.21 -16.55 11.60
C ASP A 545 8.59 -16.23 10.98
N GLU A 546 8.65 -15.60 9.79
CA GLU A 546 9.92 -15.26 9.11
C GLU A 546 9.78 -14.04 8.18
N PRO A 547 9.97 -12.79 8.67
CA PRO A 547 9.75 -11.57 7.88
C PRO A 547 10.63 -11.42 6.64
N CYS A 548 11.91 -11.80 6.69
CA CYS A 548 12.81 -11.68 5.54
C CYS A 548 12.53 -12.69 4.43
N LYS A 549 11.99 -13.86 4.78
CA LYS A 549 11.45 -14.79 3.81
C LYS A 549 10.27 -14.22 3.04
N GLN A 550 9.42 -13.41 3.67
CA GLN A 550 8.33 -12.73 2.95
C GLN A 550 8.86 -11.76 1.90
N VAL A 551 9.91 -11.01 2.22
CA VAL A 551 10.58 -10.13 1.25
C VAL A 551 11.07 -10.96 0.06
N ARG A 552 11.83 -12.03 0.31
CA ARG A 552 12.32 -12.94 -0.73
C ARG A 552 11.19 -13.49 -1.60
N ASP A 553 10.13 -14.01 -0.95
CA ASP A 553 9.05 -14.67 -1.65
C ASP A 553 8.21 -13.65 -2.47
N GLN A 554 8.03 -12.42 -1.99
CA GLN A 554 7.38 -11.34 -2.73
C GLN A 554 8.23 -10.84 -3.91
N VAL A 555 9.55 -10.70 -3.74
CA VAL A 555 10.47 -10.37 -4.84
C VAL A 555 10.44 -11.44 -5.92
N ALA A 556 10.55 -12.72 -5.52
CA ALA A 556 10.51 -13.84 -6.46
C ALA A 556 9.18 -13.91 -7.21
N LYS A 557 8.07 -13.65 -6.53
CA LYS A 557 6.74 -13.55 -7.14
C LYS A 557 6.70 -12.40 -8.16
N TRP A 558 7.07 -11.19 -7.76
CA TRP A 558 7.05 -10.02 -8.63
C TRP A 558 7.96 -10.17 -9.86
N MET A 559 9.15 -10.77 -9.70
CA MET A 559 10.04 -11.09 -10.82
C MET A 559 9.40 -12.07 -11.81
N LEU A 560 8.67 -13.07 -11.32
CA LEU A 560 7.95 -14.02 -12.19
C LEU A 560 6.78 -13.34 -12.92
N GLU A 561 6.03 -12.48 -12.24
CA GLU A 561 4.86 -11.76 -12.80
C GLU A 561 5.23 -10.76 -13.90
N ASN A 562 6.45 -10.22 -13.85
CA ASN A 562 6.95 -9.23 -14.82
C ASN A 562 7.90 -9.84 -15.86
N GLU A 563 7.89 -11.17 -16.02
CA GLU A 563 8.75 -11.94 -16.94
C GLU A 563 10.26 -11.72 -16.75
N ILE A 564 10.67 -11.35 -15.54
CA ILE A 564 12.05 -11.10 -15.14
C ILE A 564 12.67 -12.43 -14.74
N VAL A 565 12.80 -13.35 -15.69
CA VAL A 565 13.34 -14.70 -15.49
C VAL A 565 14.82 -14.75 -15.90
N PRO A 566 15.76 -15.14 -15.01
CA PRO A 566 17.17 -15.29 -15.40
C PRO A 566 17.36 -16.58 -16.20
N LYS A 567 17.50 -16.46 -17.53
CA LYS A 567 17.96 -17.56 -18.39
C LYS A 567 19.49 -17.62 -18.33
N ASN A 568 20.03 -18.65 -17.68
CA ASN A 568 21.43 -19.11 -17.74
C ASN A 568 22.49 -18.01 -17.85
N LEU A 569 22.81 -17.39 -16.73
CA LEU A 569 23.86 -16.36 -16.67
C LEU A 569 25.15 -16.96 -16.11
N THR A 570 26.22 -16.77 -16.85
CA THR A 570 27.60 -17.06 -16.44
C THR A 570 27.99 -16.23 -15.22
N GLU A 571 29.05 -16.63 -14.53
CA GLU A 571 29.54 -15.98 -13.31
C GLU A 571 29.91 -14.49 -13.52
N ILE A 572 30.24 -14.11 -14.75
CA ILE A 572 30.53 -12.73 -15.19
C ILE A 572 29.23 -11.94 -15.43
N GLU A 573 28.17 -12.58 -15.93
CA GLU A 573 26.88 -11.93 -16.17
C GLU A 573 26.11 -11.62 -14.87
N ARG A 574 26.43 -12.30 -13.76
CA ARG A 574 25.96 -11.94 -12.40
C ARG A 574 26.46 -10.58 -11.90
N TYR A 575 27.50 -10.03 -12.52
CA TYR A 575 28.09 -8.73 -12.16
C TYR A 575 27.58 -7.56 -13.00
N VAL A 576 26.89 -7.81 -14.12
CA VAL A 576 26.62 -6.78 -15.15
C VAL A 576 25.14 -6.63 -15.49
N ILE A 577 24.25 -7.48 -14.97
CA ILE A 577 22.80 -7.23 -15.01
C ILE A 577 22.46 -6.21 -13.92
N PRO A 578 21.67 -5.16 -14.20
CA PRO A 578 21.23 -4.23 -13.17
C PRO A 578 20.63 -5.03 -12.02
N THR A 579 21.12 -4.81 -10.80
CA THR A 579 20.59 -5.39 -9.56
C THR A 579 19.06 -5.31 -9.60
N ILE A 580 18.42 -6.49 -9.54
CA ILE A 580 16.98 -6.79 -9.36
C ILE A 580 16.10 -5.55 -9.54
N PRO A 581 15.26 -5.49 -10.59
CA PRO A 581 14.38 -4.35 -10.73
C PRO A 581 13.51 -4.24 -9.47
N ALA A 582 13.30 -3.01 -9.01
CA ALA A 582 12.95 -2.77 -7.61
C ALA A 582 11.57 -3.35 -7.30
N ALA A 583 11.53 -4.51 -6.65
CA ALA A 583 10.27 -5.18 -6.40
C ALA A 583 9.48 -4.37 -5.37
N PRO A 584 8.24 -3.94 -5.67
CA PRO A 584 7.40 -3.24 -4.72
C PRO A 584 6.86 -4.23 -3.68
N ILE A 585 7.04 -3.89 -2.42
CA ILE A 585 6.46 -4.57 -1.24
C ILE A 585 5.87 -3.51 -0.30
N THR A 586 5.11 -3.93 0.72
CA THR A 586 4.61 -2.97 1.73
C THR A 586 5.75 -2.53 2.68
N PRO A 587 5.77 -1.27 3.12
CA PRO A 587 6.73 -0.78 4.11
C PRO A 587 6.82 -1.64 5.37
N SER A 588 5.69 -2.12 5.89
CA SER A 588 5.64 -2.99 7.07
C SER A 588 6.42 -4.30 6.90
N VAL A 589 6.41 -4.90 5.72
CA VAL A 589 7.16 -6.14 5.42
C VAL A 589 8.66 -5.86 5.39
N ALA A 590 9.07 -4.76 4.75
CA ALA A 590 10.47 -4.32 4.73
C ALA A 590 11.00 -4.05 6.15
N PHE A 591 10.28 -3.24 6.94
CA PHE A 591 10.67 -2.94 8.31
C PHE A 591 10.64 -4.16 9.23
N ALA A 592 9.70 -5.08 9.05
CA ALA A 592 9.68 -6.33 9.81
C ALA A 592 10.92 -7.19 9.52
N CYS A 593 11.38 -7.25 8.27
CA CYS A 593 12.63 -7.93 7.92
C CYS A 593 13.85 -7.23 8.54
N LEU A 594 13.97 -5.91 8.38
CA LEU A 594 15.08 -5.14 8.98
C LEU A 594 15.13 -5.28 10.51
N LYS A 595 13.98 -5.16 11.19
CA LYS A 595 13.87 -5.29 12.65
C LYS A 595 14.05 -6.72 13.15
N SER A 596 13.98 -7.73 12.27
CA SER A 596 14.26 -9.13 12.63
C SER A 596 15.75 -9.44 12.77
N VAL A 597 16.63 -8.50 12.38
CA VAL A 597 18.08 -8.68 12.48
C VAL A 597 18.53 -8.62 13.95
N PRO A 598 19.13 -9.69 14.49
CA PRO A 598 19.56 -9.70 15.89
C PRO A 598 20.68 -8.68 16.12
N LEU A 599 20.62 -7.97 17.24
CA LEU A 599 21.64 -6.99 17.62
C LEU A 599 23.00 -7.65 17.86
N GLN A 600 24.02 -7.23 17.12
CA GLN A 600 25.39 -7.74 17.20
C GLN A 600 26.28 -6.81 18.01
N LYS A 601 25.99 -6.71 19.32
CA LYS A 601 26.58 -5.73 20.26
C LYS A 601 28.10 -5.59 20.15
N LYS A 602 28.84 -6.69 20.04
CA LYS A 602 30.31 -6.66 19.95
C LYS A 602 30.77 -6.01 18.65
N SER A 603 30.14 -6.34 17.52
CA SER A 603 30.43 -5.76 16.21
C SER A 603 30.07 -4.28 16.19
N ALA A 604 28.87 -3.94 16.68
CA ALA A 604 28.41 -2.56 16.79
C ALA A 604 29.35 -1.66 17.63
N LEU A 605 29.85 -2.16 18.78
CA LEU A 605 30.84 -1.42 19.57
C LEU A 605 32.17 -1.25 18.84
N GLN A 606 32.64 -2.27 18.11
CA GLN A 606 33.85 -2.18 17.31
C GLN A 606 33.70 -1.20 16.14
N GLN A 607 32.52 -1.14 15.54
CA GLN A 607 32.17 -0.19 14.49
C GLN A 607 32.23 1.24 15.01
N LEU A 608 31.63 1.54 16.17
CA LEU A 608 31.70 2.88 16.77
C LEU A 608 33.15 3.30 17.08
N GLU A 609 33.95 2.39 17.64
CA GLU A 609 35.38 2.65 17.91
C GLU A 609 36.20 2.86 16.62
N PHE A 610 35.80 2.24 15.51
CA PHE A 610 36.39 2.47 14.19
C PHE A 610 35.98 3.81 13.58
N LEU A 611 34.73 4.25 13.80
CA LEU A 611 34.22 5.51 13.23
C LEU A 611 34.80 6.75 13.92
N LYS A 612 35.04 6.72 15.23
CA LYS A 612 35.62 7.84 15.99
C LYS A 612 36.85 8.47 15.31
N PRO A 613 37.93 7.71 14.99
CA PRO A 613 39.09 8.27 14.31
C PRO A 613 38.81 8.75 12.88
N LEU A 614 37.73 8.32 12.23
CA LEU A 614 37.33 8.80 10.90
C LEU A 614 36.59 10.14 10.99
N PHE A 615 35.80 10.37 12.04
CA PHE A 615 35.05 11.61 12.19
C PHE A 615 35.95 12.81 12.44
N GLU A 616 37.19 12.60 12.93
CA GLU A 616 38.24 13.63 13.02
C GLU A 616 38.59 14.28 11.67
N TRP A 617 38.24 13.66 10.54
CA TRP A 617 38.41 14.25 9.20
C TRP A 617 37.36 15.32 8.87
N GLN A 618 36.27 15.39 9.62
CA GLN A 618 35.22 16.38 9.41
C GLN A 618 35.70 17.74 9.91
N SER A 619 35.97 18.67 8.98
CA SER A 619 36.51 19.99 9.34
C SER A 619 35.58 20.80 10.25
N THR A 620 34.28 20.52 10.22
CA THR A 620 33.24 21.29 10.93
C THR A 620 32.84 20.76 12.30
N LEU A 621 33.52 19.75 12.88
CA LEU A 621 33.11 19.16 14.18
C LEU A 621 32.82 20.19 15.28
N ASP A 622 33.68 21.20 15.44
CA ASP A 622 33.52 22.21 16.49
C ASP A 622 32.31 23.12 16.24
N TYR A 623 32.12 23.57 14.98
CA TYR A 623 30.98 24.38 14.57
C TYR A 623 29.66 23.59 14.55
N LEU A 624 29.71 22.28 14.28
CA LEU A 624 28.54 21.42 14.39
C LEU A 624 28.11 21.29 15.84
N ARG A 625 29.06 21.07 16.76
CA ARG A 625 28.76 20.99 18.20
C ARG A 625 28.21 22.31 18.73
N ASN A 626 28.87 23.43 18.42
CA ASN A 626 28.54 24.77 18.90
C ASN A 626 28.32 25.71 17.70
N PRO A 627 27.13 25.67 17.07
CA PRO A 627 26.89 26.47 15.87
C PRO A 627 26.88 27.98 16.18
N PRO A 628 27.36 28.81 15.24
CA PRO A 628 27.43 30.26 15.43
C PRO A 628 26.04 30.91 15.47
N GLN A 629 25.98 32.13 16.02
CA GLN A 629 24.74 32.91 16.08
C GLN A 629 24.14 33.10 14.67
N GLY A 630 22.86 32.79 14.51
CA GLY A 630 22.14 32.88 13.22
C GLY A 630 22.07 31.54 12.45
N TYR A 631 22.73 30.48 12.92
CA TYR A 631 22.55 29.14 12.39
C TYR A 631 21.15 28.60 12.73
N LEU A 632 20.40 28.16 11.72
CA LEU A 632 18.98 27.80 11.85
C LEU A 632 18.73 26.36 12.29
N SER A 633 19.79 25.58 12.49
CA SER A 633 19.76 24.18 12.88
C SER A 633 20.32 23.99 14.29
N GLU A 634 19.90 22.93 14.97
CA GLU A 634 20.46 22.58 16.28
C GLU A 634 21.93 22.15 16.19
N GLY A 635 22.67 22.33 17.28
CA GLY A 635 24.02 21.80 17.42
C GLY A 635 24.04 20.28 17.57
N VAL A 636 25.08 19.64 17.05
CA VAL A 636 25.26 18.19 17.00
C VAL A 636 26.69 17.84 17.41
N ASP A 637 26.83 17.19 18.57
CA ASP A 637 28.10 16.60 18.98
C ASP A 637 28.26 15.22 18.32
N LEU A 638 28.98 15.17 17.19
CA LEU A 638 29.20 13.93 16.45
C LEU A 638 30.00 12.89 17.25
N VAL A 639 31.06 13.32 17.95
CA VAL A 639 31.93 12.40 18.72
C VAL A 639 31.24 11.98 20.02
N GLY A 640 30.64 12.94 20.74
CA GLY A 640 29.85 12.66 21.94
C GLY A 640 28.62 11.80 21.63
N GLY A 641 27.97 12.00 20.48
CA GLY A 641 26.87 11.17 20.02
C GLY A 641 27.27 9.70 19.78
N LEU A 642 28.49 9.43 19.29
CA LEU A 642 29.00 8.06 19.22
C LEU A 642 29.19 7.46 20.62
N ASP A 643 29.62 8.26 21.60
CA ASP A 643 29.72 7.82 22.99
C ASP A 643 28.35 7.55 23.62
N ASP A 644 27.34 8.36 23.32
CA ASP A 644 25.96 8.16 23.76
C ASP A 644 25.36 6.86 23.18
N ILE A 645 25.56 6.61 21.88
CA ILE A 645 25.14 5.35 21.23
C ILE A 645 25.91 4.17 21.84
N ALA A 646 27.22 4.31 22.08
CA ALA A 646 28.02 3.27 22.74
C ALA A 646 27.56 3.00 24.17
N ALA A 647 27.14 4.03 24.92
CA ALA A 647 26.58 3.90 26.26
C ALA A 647 25.22 3.19 26.23
N LYS A 648 24.35 3.53 25.28
CA LYS A 648 23.05 2.87 25.06
C LYS A 648 23.22 1.39 24.67
N LEU A 649 24.21 1.06 23.83
CA LEU A 649 24.57 -0.33 23.48
C LEU A 649 25.07 -1.15 24.68
N LYS A 650 25.83 -0.52 25.60
CA LYS A 650 26.37 -1.15 26.82
C LYS A 650 25.34 -1.31 27.94
N SER A 651 24.18 -0.65 27.85
CA SER A 651 23.13 -0.74 28.86
C SER A 651 22.49 -2.13 28.89
N GLU A 652 22.45 -2.77 30.06
CA GLU A 652 21.79 -4.06 30.31
C GLU A 652 20.33 -3.92 30.80
N LYS A 653 19.86 -2.68 31.02
CA LYS A 653 18.49 -2.40 31.45
C LYS A 653 17.52 -2.42 30.26
N ARG A 654 16.20 -2.33 30.50
CA ARG A 654 15.10 -2.20 29.51
C ARG A 654 15.23 -1.04 28.49
N CYS A 655 16.36 -0.32 28.46
CA CYS A 655 16.61 0.86 27.61
C CYS A 655 17.68 0.64 26.52
N GLY A 656 18.21 -0.58 26.36
CA GLY A 656 19.13 -0.91 25.25
C GLY A 656 18.41 -1.12 23.91
N TYR A 657 19.17 -1.21 22.81
CA TYR A 657 18.61 -1.49 21.48
C TYR A 657 18.02 -2.92 21.42
N PRO A 658 16.81 -3.10 20.87
CA PRO A 658 16.18 -4.42 20.74
C PRO A 658 16.69 -5.22 19.52
N ASN A 659 17.21 -4.55 18.49
CA ASN A 659 17.68 -5.16 17.24
C ASN A 659 18.77 -4.30 16.59
N GLU A 660 19.44 -4.83 15.55
CA GLU A 660 20.50 -4.12 14.83
C GLU A 660 19.98 -2.88 14.09
N PHE A 661 18.76 -2.96 13.53
CA PHE A 661 18.15 -1.86 12.78
C PHE A 661 18.01 -0.58 13.62
N GLU A 662 17.56 -0.69 14.88
CA GLU A 662 17.40 0.48 15.75
C GLU A 662 18.74 1.10 16.17
N PHE A 663 19.79 0.30 16.32
CA PHE A 663 21.15 0.81 16.52
C PHE A 663 21.63 1.60 15.28
N LEU A 664 21.46 1.02 14.11
CA LEU A 664 21.84 1.65 12.84
C LEU A 664 20.99 2.88 12.54
N ALA A 665 19.73 2.91 12.99
CA ALA A 665 18.83 4.05 12.83
C ALA A 665 19.34 5.24 13.64
N ASP A 666 19.69 5.04 14.92
CA ASP A 666 20.29 6.10 15.75
C ASP A 666 21.64 6.57 15.18
N LEU A 667 22.47 5.65 14.68
CA LEU A 667 23.75 5.99 14.04
C LEU A 667 23.53 6.82 12.77
N HIS A 668 22.61 6.41 11.90
CA HIS A 668 22.24 7.16 10.70
C HIS A 668 21.62 8.51 11.04
N THR A 669 20.77 8.59 12.06
CA THR A 669 20.23 9.87 12.53
C THR A 669 21.36 10.79 12.97
N LEU A 670 22.34 10.29 13.74
CA LEU A 670 23.50 11.07 14.15
C LEU A 670 24.32 11.54 12.94
N THR A 671 24.61 10.66 11.97
CA THR A 671 25.61 10.92 10.92
C THR A 671 25.06 11.53 9.63
N ALA A 672 23.86 11.16 9.22
CA ALA A 672 23.28 11.55 7.93
C ALA A 672 22.10 12.53 8.07
N VAL A 673 21.42 12.55 9.23
CA VAL A 673 20.24 13.42 9.44
C VAL A 673 20.59 14.69 10.21
N ARG A 674 21.30 14.54 11.35
CA ARG A 674 21.59 15.65 12.26
C ARG A 674 22.75 16.53 11.76
N VAL A 675 23.78 15.94 11.15
CA VAL A 675 24.94 16.70 10.61
C VAL A 675 24.54 17.69 9.53
N ARG A 676 23.57 17.32 8.68
CA ARG A 676 23.01 18.15 7.61
C ARG A 676 24.03 18.58 6.54
N ASP A 677 25.08 17.80 6.37
CA ASP A 677 26.18 18.04 5.44
C ASP A 677 26.23 16.89 4.43
N PHE A 678 25.86 17.15 3.18
CA PHE A 678 25.86 16.10 2.16
C PHE A 678 27.26 15.58 1.80
N HIS A 679 28.35 16.28 2.16
CA HIS A 679 29.72 15.78 2.03
C HIS A 679 30.10 14.78 3.12
N PHE A 680 29.33 14.73 4.21
CA PHE A 680 29.51 13.80 5.32
C PHE A 680 28.34 12.82 5.35
N SER A 681 28.58 11.61 4.87
CA SER A 681 27.60 10.53 4.98
C SER A 681 28.24 9.25 5.49
N TYR A 682 27.51 8.59 6.35
CA TYR A 682 27.79 7.22 6.77
C TYR A 682 26.52 6.41 6.54
N SER A 683 26.60 5.43 5.63
CA SER A 683 25.53 4.47 5.37
C SER A 683 26.00 3.06 5.66
N THR A 684 25.04 2.16 5.80
CA THR A 684 25.31 0.72 5.91
C THR A 684 24.51 -0.01 4.85
N LEU A 685 25.06 -1.14 4.39
CA LEU A 685 24.42 -1.93 3.32
C LEU A 685 23.02 -2.40 3.69
N LEU A 686 22.68 -2.54 4.99
CA LEU A 686 21.33 -2.89 5.44
C LEU A 686 20.29 -1.82 5.11
N PHE A 687 20.69 -0.54 5.10
CA PHE A 687 19.80 0.59 4.76
C PHE A 687 19.68 0.79 3.25
N ASP A 688 20.65 0.30 2.48
CA ASP A 688 20.61 0.34 1.02
C ASP A 688 19.76 -0.81 0.43
N LEU A 689 19.24 -1.74 1.24
CA LEU A 689 18.44 -2.88 0.78
C LEU A 689 17.03 -2.50 0.35
N PHE A 690 16.49 -1.40 0.87
CA PHE A 690 15.14 -0.95 0.62
C PHE A 690 15.13 0.56 0.37
N THR A 691 14.32 0.99 -0.59
CA THR A 691 13.87 2.37 -0.61
C THR A 691 12.42 2.47 -0.18
N PHE A 692 12.04 3.54 0.50
CA PHE A 692 10.67 3.83 0.94
C PHE A 692 10.12 5.02 0.18
N GLN A 693 8.93 4.87 -0.39
CA GLN A 693 8.23 5.90 -1.14
C GLN A 693 6.86 6.17 -0.54
N MET A 694 6.66 7.40 -0.07
CA MET A 694 5.33 7.94 0.21
C MET A 694 4.67 8.32 -1.12
N ASN A 695 3.52 7.71 -1.43
CA ASN A 695 2.87 7.91 -2.73
C ASN A 695 1.98 9.17 -2.77
N ALA A 696 1.60 9.72 -1.62
CA ALA A 696 0.97 11.03 -1.55
C ALA A 696 2.00 12.12 -1.91
N ARG A 697 1.79 12.82 -3.03
CA ARG A 697 2.66 13.91 -3.49
C ARG A 697 2.01 15.27 -3.26
N PHE A 698 2.82 16.25 -2.84
CA PHE A 698 2.34 17.57 -2.47
C PHE A 698 3.01 18.67 -3.31
N VAL A 699 2.38 19.84 -3.33
CA VAL A 699 2.92 21.10 -3.85
C VAL A 699 2.60 22.24 -2.89
N SER A 700 3.47 23.25 -2.86
CA SER A 700 3.28 24.48 -2.11
C SER A 700 3.00 25.62 -3.10
N ILE A 701 1.80 26.20 -3.05
CA ILE A 701 1.33 27.17 -4.06
C ILE A 701 0.83 28.44 -3.38
N SER A 702 1.33 29.58 -3.85
CA SER A 702 0.74 30.90 -3.60
C SER A 702 -0.14 31.26 -4.79
N GLU A 703 -1.43 31.50 -4.57
CA GLU A 703 -2.41 31.74 -5.65
C GLU A 703 -2.16 33.06 -6.40
N ASP A 704 -1.55 34.04 -5.74
CA ASP A 704 -1.27 35.40 -6.24
C ASP A 704 0.24 35.72 -6.32
N GLY A 705 1.10 34.75 -5.98
CA GLY A 705 2.55 34.96 -5.84
C GLY A 705 3.01 35.89 -4.70
N LEU A 706 2.09 36.37 -3.84
CA LEU A 706 2.39 37.29 -2.72
C LEU A 706 1.97 36.75 -1.35
N SER A 707 0.87 36.00 -1.30
CA SER A 707 0.35 35.36 -0.10
C SER A 707 1.23 34.19 0.35
N LEU A 708 1.11 33.81 1.62
CA LEU A 708 1.80 32.61 2.10
C LEU A 708 1.25 31.38 1.36
N PRO A 709 2.13 30.52 0.82
CA PRO A 709 1.68 29.40 0.03
C PRO A 709 0.99 28.35 0.89
N LYS A 710 -0.05 27.71 0.34
CA LYS A 710 -0.75 26.60 0.96
C LYS A 710 -0.30 25.29 0.35
N ILE A 711 -0.51 24.19 1.08
CA ILE A 711 -0.18 22.84 0.62
C ILE A 711 -1.37 22.28 -0.14
N TYR A 712 -1.13 21.71 -1.31
CA TYR A 712 -2.13 21.01 -2.12
C TYR A 712 -1.59 19.64 -2.52
N LEU A 713 -2.48 18.71 -2.88
CA LEU A 713 -2.09 17.47 -3.54
C LEU A 713 -1.63 17.78 -4.97
N TYR A 714 -0.49 17.21 -5.38
CA TYR A 714 0.07 17.43 -6.71
C TYR A 714 -0.89 17.00 -7.83
N ASP A 715 -1.49 15.82 -7.68
CA ASP A 715 -2.42 15.28 -8.68
C ASP A 715 -3.69 16.14 -8.78
N ASP A 716 -4.25 16.61 -7.65
CA ASP A 716 -5.41 17.50 -7.63
C ASP A 716 -5.15 18.80 -8.40
N VAL A 717 -3.96 19.39 -8.22
CA VAL A 717 -3.54 20.60 -8.95
C VAL A 717 -3.38 20.31 -10.45
N LYS A 718 -2.85 19.14 -10.81
CA LYS A 718 -2.76 18.73 -12.23
C LYS A 718 -4.15 18.62 -12.88
N TYR A 719 -5.14 18.12 -12.15
CA TYR A 719 -6.52 18.03 -12.64
C TYR A 719 -7.25 19.38 -12.69
N ALA A 720 -6.71 20.45 -12.10
CA ALA A 720 -7.31 21.79 -12.18
C ALA A 720 -7.45 22.28 -13.63
N GLN A 721 -6.56 21.85 -14.52
CA GLN A 721 -6.62 22.14 -15.96
C GLN A 721 -7.89 21.57 -16.64
N ASN A 722 -8.58 20.61 -16.00
CA ASN A 722 -9.82 19.99 -16.48
C ASN A 722 -11.07 20.52 -15.75
N GLY A 723 -10.99 21.68 -15.10
CA GLY A 723 -12.13 22.31 -14.40
C GLY A 723 -12.35 21.83 -12.97
N TYR A 724 -11.41 21.07 -12.39
CA TYR A 724 -11.40 20.75 -10.97
C TYR A 724 -10.91 21.95 -10.14
N ASN A 725 -11.45 22.16 -8.94
CA ASN A 725 -10.96 23.20 -8.03
C ASN A 725 -10.22 22.55 -6.84
N PRO A 726 -8.88 22.57 -6.81
CA PRO A 726 -8.09 21.95 -5.74
C PRO A 726 -8.38 22.56 -4.38
N SER A 727 -8.51 21.73 -3.35
CA SER A 727 -8.63 22.19 -1.98
C SER A 727 -7.29 22.05 -1.25
N PRO A 728 -6.87 23.05 -0.45
CA PRO A 728 -5.67 22.91 0.35
C PRO A 728 -5.76 21.74 1.33
N VAL A 729 -4.63 21.08 1.57
CA VAL A 729 -4.50 20.01 2.55
C VAL A 729 -4.54 20.59 3.97
N SER A 730 -5.41 20.06 4.81
CA SER A 730 -5.50 20.42 6.23
C SER A 730 -4.60 19.53 7.07
N THR A 731 -4.69 18.21 6.93
CA THR A 731 -3.91 17.24 7.70
C THR A 731 -3.37 16.08 6.86
N ILE A 732 -2.18 15.59 7.23
CA ILE A 732 -1.57 14.36 6.73
C ILE A 732 -1.39 13.42 7.92
N ASP A 733 -1.95 12.22 7.86
CA ASP A 733 -2.04 11.24 8.95
C ASP A 733 -2.59 11.82 10.26
N GLY A 734 -3.53 12.77 10.16
CA GLY A 734 -4.12 13.48 11.30
C GLY A 734 -3.24 14.57 11.90
N ILE A 735 -2.04 14.82 11.35
CA ILE A 735 -1.13 15.90 11.75
C ILE A 735 -1.34 17.09 10.81
N PRO A 736 -1.37 18.34 11.28
CA PRO A 736 -1.44 19.52 10.41
C PRO A 736 -0.41 19.46 9.28
N ALA A 737 -0.83 19.72 8.04
CA ALA A 737 -0.01 19.45 6.85
C ALA A 737 1.40 20.07 6.90
N LEU A 738 1.49 21.34 7.33
CA LEU A 738 2.76 22.05 7.48
C LEU A 738 3.62 21.49 8.62
N GLU A 739 3.02 20.99 9.69
CA GLU A 739 3.75 20.34 10.78
C GLU A 739 4.31 18.99 10.32
N PHE A 740 3.50 18.19 9.61
CA PHE A 740 3.94 16.91 9.05
C PHE A 740 5.10 17.11 8.06
N LEU A 741 4.93 18.00 7.07
CA LEU A 741 5.97 18.29 6.09
C LEU A 741 7.20 18.97 6.73
N GLY A 742 7.00 19.80 7.76
CA GLY A 742 8.09 20.35 8.56
C GLY A 742 8.95 19.25 9.19
N LYS A 743 8.32 18.23 9.79
CA LYS A 743 9.03 17.07 10.35
C LYS A 743 9.71 16.24 9.27
N ALA A 744 9.01 15.96 8.17
CA ALA A 744 9.56 15.22 7.03
C ALA A 744 10.76 15.94 6.38
N SER A 745 10.79 17.28 6.40
CA SER A 745 11.92 18.05 5.87
C SER A 745 13.19 17.84 6.68
N VAL A 746 13.07 17.52 7.98
CA VAL A 746 14.22 17.32 8.88
C VAL A 746 14.87 15.96 8.66
N THR A 747 14.13 14.94 8.22
CA THR A 747 14.67 13.59 8.02
C THR A 747 15.59 13.49 6.80
N ASN A 748 15.56 14.48 5.90
CA ASN A 748 16.46 14.60 4.76
C ASN A 748 17.64 15.53 5.08
N GLY A 749 18.76 14.98 5.55
CA GLY A 749 19.90 15.72 6.09
C GLY A 749 20.92 16.22 5.05
N LEU A 750 20.48 16.66 3.87
CA LEU A 750 21.40 17.15 2.84
C LEU A 750 21.72 18.65 2.93
N SER A 751 20.85 19.43 3.59
CA SER A 751 20.96 20.90 3.69
C SER A 751 20.91 21.38 5.13
N HIS A 752 21.79 22.32 5.49
CA HIS A 752 21.79 23.01 6.78
C HIS A 752 20.64 24.01 6.92
N ASP A 753 20.17 24.58 5.82
CA ASP A 753 19.06 25.54 5.80
C ASP A 753 17.68 24.82 5.80
N PRO A 754 16.77 25.15 6.73
CA PRO A 754 15.44 24.54 6.83
C PRO A 754 14.53 24.83 5.64
N ASP A 755 14.68 25.98 4.97
CA ASP A 755 13.85 26.38 3.85
C ASP A 755 14.27 25.63 2.58
N ALA A 756 15.58 25.45 2.38
CA ALA A 756 16.14 24.55 1.35
C ALA A 756 15.69 23.09 1.54
N ARG A 757 15.67 22.59 2.79
CA ARG A 757 15.14 21.24 3.11
C ARG A 757 13.65 21.14 2.80
N PHE A 758 12.88 22.16 3.15
CA PHE A 758 11.44 22.19 2.87
C PHE A 758 11.17 22.19 1.37
N ASN A 759 11.91 23.00 0.59
CA ASN A 759 11.84 23.00 -0.87
C ASN A 759 12.10 21.62 -1.48
N SER A 760 13.02 20.83 -0.91
CA SER A 760 13.36 19.48 -1.40
C SER A 760 12.22 18.46 -1.31
N LEU A 761 11.15 18.75 -0.55
CA LEU A 761 9.98 17.87 -0.44
C LEU A 761 9.03 17.96 -1.63
N PHE A 762 9.15 19.00 -2.45
CA PHE A 762 8.20 19.29 -3.52
C PHE A 762 8.82 19.02 -4.90
N PRO A 763 8.00 18.64 -5.91
CA PRO A 763 8.45 18.58 -7.29
C PRO A 763 9.07 19.90 -7.74
N SER A 764 10.16 19.84 -8.51
CA SER A 764 10.87 21.00 -9.03
C SER A 764 11.14 20.81 -10.50
N LEU A 765 10.65 21.76 -11.33
CA LEU A 765 10.85 21.71 -12.78
C LEU A 765 12.33 21.75 -13.17
N ALA A 766 13.16 22.50 -12.44
CA ALA A 766 14.60 22.55 -12.67
C ALA A 766 15.27 21.20 -12.40
N ASN A 767 14.82 20.48 -11.37
CA ASN A 767 15.29 19.13 -11.05
C ASN A 767 14.75 18.08 -12.04
N ASP A 768 13.48 18.19 -12.45
CA ASP A 768 12.86 17.28 -13.42
C ASP A 768 13.44 17.45 -14.83
N ALA A 769 13.89 18.65 -15.18
CA ALA A 769 14.57 18.94 -16.45
C ALA A 769 16.01 18.37 -16.52
N ASN A 770 16.57 17.88 -15.40
CA ASN A 770 17.88 17.25 -15.37
C ASN A 770 17.76 15.74 -15.70
N PRO A 771 18.22 15.30 -16.89
CA PRO A 771 17.99 13.93 -17.37
C PRO A 771 18.72 12.85 -16.56
N VAL A 772 19.62 13.24 -15.64
CA VAL A 772 20.37 12.35 -14.74
C VAL A 772 20.18 12.76 -13.27
N TYR A 773 19.05 13.39 -12.95
CA TYR A 773 18.64 13.59 -11.56
C TYR A 773 17.86 12.36 -11.08
N SER A 774 18.47 11.55 -10.20
CA SER A 774 17.69 10.75 -9.26
C SER A 774 17.43 11.66 -8.07
N PRO A 775 16.18 12.10 -7.80
CA PRO A 775 15.90 12.71 -6.51
C PRO A 775 16.37 11.74 -5.43
N PRO A 776 17.06 12.21 -4.38
CA PRO A 776 17.33 11.37 -3.23
C PRO A 776 15.97 10.89 -2.70
N GLU A 777 15.67 9.61 -2.89
CA GLU A 777 14.44 9.03 -2.38
C GLU A 777 14.47 9.21 -0.85
N PRO A 778 13.46 9.87 -0.25
CA PRO A 778 13.52 10.24 1.15
C PRO A 778 13.72 9.00 2.00
N PHE A 779 14.86 8.96 2.72
CA PHE A 779 15.14 7.88 3.63
C PHE A 779 14.13 7.91 4.78
N SER A 780 13.36 6.84 4.94
CA SER A 780 12.36 6.72 5.99
C SER A 780 12.70 5.56 6.92
N LEU A 781 12.61 5.84 8.22
CA LEU A 781 12.83 4.86 9.29
C LEU A 781 11.52 4.24 9.81
N ASP A 782 10.38 4.79 9.42
CA ASP A 782 9.08 4.46 9.99
C ASP A 782 7.86 4.70 9.07
N LEU A 783 8.04 4.65 7.74
CA LEU A 783 6.94 4.81 6.78
C LEU A 783 5.83 3.77 7.02
N ARG A 784 4.59 4.26 7.15
CA ARG A 784 3.39 3.43 7.29
C ARG A 784 2.99 2.82 5.95
N ASP A 785 2.16 1.77 5.98
CA ASP A 785 1.63 1.15 4.76
C ASP A 785 0.69 2.06 3.97
N THR A 786 0.02 3.00 4.64
CA THR A 786 -0.83 4.00 4.00
C THR A 786 -0.58 5.40 4.56
N THR A 787 -0.86 6.42 3.74
CA THR A 787 -0.86 7.85 4.11
C THR A 787 -2.27 8.40 3.90
N LYS A 788 -2.88 8.95 4.95
CA LYS A 788 -4.20 9.57 4.90
C LYS A 788 -4.08 11.09 4.80
N VAL A 789 -4.69 11.69 3.80
CA VAL A 789 -4.64 13.14 3.52
C VAL A 789 -6.06 13.70 3.59
N THR A 790 -6.29 14.68 4.46
CA THR A 790 -7.57 15.39 4.56
C THR A 790 -7.40 16.81 4.06
N CYS A 791 -8.33 17.28 3.23
CA CYS A 791 -8.36 18.63 2.68
C CYS A 791 -9.32 19.54 3.44
N GLN A 792 -9.17 20.86 3.27
CA GLN A 792 -9.98 21.88 3.96
C GLN A 792 -11.47 21.81 3.59
N ASN A 793 -11.82 21.29 2.42
CA ASN A 793 -13.20 21.05 2.00
C ASN A 793 -13.84 19.77 2.60
N GLY A 794 -13.11 19.04 3.46
CA GLY A 794 -13.57 17.80 4.10
C GLY A 794 -13.27 16.53 3.31
N THR A 795 -12.81 16.63 2.06
CA THR A 795 -12.41 15.46 1.27
C THR A 795 -11.20 14.78 1.91
N THR A 796 -11.23 13.45 1.97
CA THR A 796 -10.11 12.65 2.46
C THR A 796 -9.67 11.63 1.42
N PHE A 797 -8.36 11.49 1.28
CA PHE A 797 -7.68 10.56 0.40
C PHE A 797 -6.82 9.62 1.23
N GLU A 798 -6.69 8.37 0.80
CA GLU A 798 -5.77 7.41 1.40
C GLU A 798 -4.90 6.83 0.29
N PHE A 799 -3.58 6.89 0.49
CA PHE A 799 -2.59 6.45 -0.47
C PHE A 799 -1.81 5.27 0.10
N ALA A 800 -1.80 4.13 -0.59
CA ALA A 800 -0.90 3.04 -0.25
C ALA A 800 0.54 3.48 -0.50
N ASN A 801 1.44 3.29 0.46
CA ASN A 801 2.87 3.56 0.35
C ASN A 801 3.61 2.31 -0.09
N THR A 802 4.80 2.49 -0.66
CA THR A 802 5.57 1.39 -1.26
C THR A 802 6.98 1.35 -0.71
N ALA A 803 7.47 0.15 -0.40
CA ALA A 803 8.90 -0.10 -0.23
C ALA A 803 9.43 -0.88 -1.43
N PHE A 804 10.57 -0.48 -1.97
CA PHE A 804 11.21 -1.09 -3.13
C PHE A 804 12.43 -1.88 -2.70
N VAL A 805 12.48 -3.17 -3.03
CA VAL A 805 13.61 -4.04 -2.67
C VAL A 805 14.75 -3.84 -3.66
N ARG A 806 15.91 -3.41 -3.15
CA ARG A 806 17.16 -3.19 -3.91
C ARG A 806 18.20 -4.31 -3.69
N GLY A 807 18.12 -5.00 -2.55
CA GLY A 807 19.03 -6.08 -2.18
C GLY A 807 18.71 -7.44 -2.82
N ASN A 808 19.68 -8.36 -2.84
CA ASN A 808 19.48 -9.73 -3.31
C ASN A 808 19.02 -10.65 -2.17
N PHE A 809 17.74 -11.00 -2.18
CA PHE A 809 17.12 -11.83 -1.14
C PHE A 809 17.10 -13.34 -1.45
N THR A 810 17.68 -13.82 -2.55
CA THR A 810 17.55 -15.23 -2.99
C THR A 810 17.90 -16.25 -1.90
N ASN A 811 18.93 -15.97 -1.09
CA ASN A 811 19.40 -16.86 -0.03
C ASN A 811 19.10 -16.35 1.40
N ILE A 812 18.14 -15.42 1.54
CA ILE A 812 17.79 -14.83 2.84
C ILE A 812 16.43 -15.34 3.28
N ALA A 813 16.39 -16.06 4.41
CA ALA A 813 15.14 -16.51 5.02
C ALA A 813 14.91 -15.85 6.39
N SER A 814 15.96 -15.47 7.10
CA SER A 814 15.92 -14.89 8.44
C SER A 814 16.70 -13.58 8.55
N GLY A 815 16.46 -12.81 9.63
CA GLY A 815 17.27 -11.63 9.95
C GLY A 815 18.75 -11.97 10.20
N THR A 816 19.05 -13.18 10.65
CA THR A 816 20.44 -13.67 10.79
C THR A 816 21.10 -13.86 9.42
N ASP A 817 20.38 -14.41 8.43
CA ASP A 817 20.89 -14.54 7.06
C ASP A 817 21.15 -13.17 6.43
N LEU A 818 20.24 -12.23 6.70
CA LEU A 818 20.37 -10.83 6.28
C LEU A 818 21.63 -10.19 6.87
N TYR A 819 21.86 -10.35 8.18
CA TYR A 819 23.08 -9.85 8.83
C TYR A 819 24.34 -10.50 8.26
N ASN A 820 24.34 -11.81 8.07
CA ASN A 820 25.50 -12.53 7.56
C ASN A 820 25.86 -12.10 6.13
N SER A 821 24.85 -11.77 5.32
CA SER A 821 25.04 -11.36 3.93
C SER A 821 25.42 -9.88 3.80
N TYR A 822 24.81 -9.01 4.59
CA TYR A 822 24.91 -7.54 4.42
C TYR A 822 25.36 -6.76 5.66
N GLY A 823 25.20 -7.32 6.86
CA GLY A 823 25.51 -6.65 8.13
C GLY A 823 26.93 -6.88 8.67
N GLN A 824 27.66 -7.91 8.22
CA GLN A 824 28.97 -8.27 8.80
C GLN A 824 30.12 -7.32 8.46
N GLY A 825 29.99 -6.46 7.44
CA GLY A 825 31.03 -5.49 7.07
C GLY A 825 32.42 -6.11 6.85
N ASN A 826 32.50 -7.39 6.47
CA ASN A 826 33.77 -8.07 6.27
C ASN A 826 34.54 -7.29 5.20
N GLY A 827 35.66 -6.66 5.59
CA GLY A 827 36.54 -5.84 4.72
C GLY A 827 37.18 -6.60 3.54
N THR A 828 36.57 -7.71 3.12
CA THR A 828 36.83 -8.48 1.90
C THR A 828 35.75 -8.23 0.84
N ALA A 829 35.04 -7.09 0.86
CA ALA A 829 34.25 -6.68 -0.29
C ALA A 829 35.19 -6.37 -1.48
N THR A 830 35.70 -7.42 -2.14
CA THR A 830 35.86 -7.45 -3.58
C THR A 830 34.47 -7.55 -4.20
N GLN A 831 33.66 -6.54 -3.92
CA GLN A 831 32.73 -5.92 -4.83
C GLN A 831 32.68 -4.47 -4.31
N SER A 832 33.65 -3.66 -4.72
CA SER A 832 33.22 -2.36 -5.19
C SER A 832 32.10 -2.68 -6.16
N ILE A 833 30.84 -2.45 -5.81
CA ILE A 833 29.86 -2.14 -6.84
C ILE A 833 30.54 -0.95 -7.50
N PRO A 834 31.07 -1.10 -8.73
CA PRO A 834 31.73 0.02 -9.36
C PRO A 834 30.70 1.15 -9.32
N TRP A 835 31.10 2.36 -8.97
CA TRP A 835 30.32 3.56 -9.27
C TRP A 835 30.16 3.77 -10.81
N GLN A 836 30.20 2.69 -11.58
CA GLN A 836 30.21 2.65 -13.02
C GLN A 836 29.08 1.74 -13.47
N THR A 837 28.26 2.33 -14.34
CA THR A 837 27.26 1.69 -15.18
C THR A 837 25.99 1.21 -14.48
N TYR A 838 25.21 2.17 -13.96
CA TYR A 838 23.78 2.13 -14.31
C TYR A 838 23.71 2.17 -15.84
N LEU A 839 23.41 1.04 -16.46
CA LEU A 839 22.80 1.05 -17.78
C LEU A 839 21.42 1.66 -17.58
N MET A 840 21.33 2.97 -17.77
CA MET A 840 20.07 3.61 -18.07
C MET A 840 19.57 2.96 -19.35
N ASP A 841 18.69 1.97 -19.18
CA ASP A 841 18.01 1.29 -20.28
C ASP A 841 17.36 2.36 -21.17
N LYS A 842 17.25 2.08 -22.47
CA LYS A 842 16.88 3.03 -23.53
C LYS A 842 15.51 3.72 -23.31
N ARG A 843 15.38 4.59 -22.32
CA ARG A 843 14.43 5.69 -22.39
C ARG A 843 14.96 6.55 -23.51
N ASN A 844 14.12 6.85 -24.50
CA ASN A 844 14.33 8.01 -25.35
C ASN A 844 14.41 9.22 -24.41
N TYR A 845 15.62 9.56 -23.97
CA TYR A 845 15.88 10.84 -23.32
C TYR A 845 15.61 11.88 -24.39
N THR A 846 14.40 12.41 -24.38
CA THR A 846 14.08 13.59 -25.17
C THR A 846 15.05 14.67 -24.71
N THR A 847 15.72 15.33 -25.64
CA THR A 847 16.45 16.58 -25.38
C THR A 847 15.49 17.75 -25.06
N ASP A 848 14.19 17.45 -24.94
CA ASP A 848 13.16 18.34 -24.48
C ASP A 848 13.29 18.52 -22.96
N TYR A 849 13.74 19.70 -22.55
CA TYR A 849 13.75 20.15 -21.16
C TYR A 849 12.29 20.29 -20.73
N ALA A 850 11.73 19.26 -20.11
CA ALA A 850 10.34 19.26 -19.69
C ALA A 850 10.06 20.50 -18.80
N GLY A 851 9.10 21.33 -19.22
CA GLY A 851 8.75 22.57 -18.52
C GLY A 851 9.57 23.81 -18.89
N TYR A 852 10.61 23.69 -19.73
CA TYR A 852 11.36 24.82 -20.30
C TYR A 852 11.07 24.99 -21.80
N PRO A 853 11.24 26.19 -22.37
CA PRO A 853 11.28 26.38 -23.82
C PRO A 853 12.39 25.56 -24.47
N LYS A 854 12.36 25.41 -25.80
CA LYS A 854 13.46 24.75 -26.52
C LYS A 854 14.75 25.57 -26.33
N PRO A 855 15.86 24.97 -25.86
CA PRO A 855 17.10 25.70 -25.67
C PRO A 855 17.70 26.13 -27.02
N LEU A 856 18.29 27.33 -27.04
CA LEU A 856 19.06 27.82 -28.18
C LEU A 856 20.36 27.01 -28.32
N LYS A 857 21.00 26.75 -27.18
CA LYS A 857 22.19 25.90 -27.04
C LYS A 857 22.07 25.10 -25.74
N ALA A 858 22.40 23.82 -25.81
CA ALA A 858 22.39 22.91 -24.69
C ALA A 858 23.63 22.01 -24.77
N GLU A 859 24.23 21.73 -23.62
CA GLU A 859 25.23 20.68 -23.47
C GLU A 859 24.53 19.31 -23.63
N LYS A 860 25.24 18.32 -24.16
CA LYS A 860 24.62 17.04 -24.57
C LYS A 860 23.90 16.30 -23.43
N SER A 861 24.33 16.50 -22.19
CA SER A 861 23.71 15.90 -20.99
C SER A 861 22.62 16.76 -20.38
N GLY A 862 22.31 17.91 -20.98
CA GLY A 862 21.23 18.78 -20.55
C GLY A 862 21.55 19.62 -19.31
N ARG A 863 22.80 19.63 -18.82
CA ARG A 863 23.14 20.20 -17.51
C ARG A 863 23.50 21.68 -17.53
N ILE A 864 23.78 22.21 -18.72
CA ILE A 864 23.83 23.65 -18.98
C ILE A 864 23.08 23.96 -20.27
N ALA A 865 22.20 24.96 -20.20
CA ALA A 865 21.28 25.30 -21.28
C ALA A 865 21.05 26.81 -21.34
N GLY A 866 21.14 27.37 -22.55
CA GLY A 866 20.90 28.78 -22.82
C GLY A 866 19.57 29.00 -23.53
N PHE A 867 18.77 29.93 -23.01
CA PHE A 867 17.47 30.32 -23.56
C PHE A 867 17.42 31.83 -23.81
N LEU A 868 16.74 32.21 -24.89
CA LEU A 868 16.40 33.59 -25.20
C LEU A 868 14.88 33.69 -25.23
N PRO A 869 14.23 34.26 -24.20
CA PRO A 869 12.80 34.49 -24.20
C PRO A 869 12.38 35.40 -25.38
N ASP A 870 11.30 35.02 -26.05
CA ASP A 870 10.76 35.73 -27.22
C ASP A 870 9.58 36.66 -26.87
N SER A 871 9.11 36.64 -25.62
CA SER A 871 8.04 37.53 -25.15
C SER A 871 8.54 38.98 -25.03
N PRO A 872 7.74 40.00 -25.41
CA PRO A 872 8.15 41.41 -25.40
C PRO A 872 8.71 41.90 -24.05
N GLU A 873 8.13 41.41 -22.94
CA GLU A 873 8.50 41.77 -21.55
C GLU A 873 9.90 41.28 -21.14
N PHE A 874 10.45 40.27 -21.82
CA PHE A 874 11.77 39.68 -21.55
C PHE A 874 12.73 39.84 -22.73
N SER A 875 12.46 40.81 -23.62
CA SER A 875 13.22 41.05 -24.84
C SER A 875 14.67 41.50 -24.62
N ASP A 876 15.00 42.00 -23.43
CA ASP A 876 16.37 42.37 -23.02
C ASP A 876 17.05 41.31 -22.12
N VAL A 877 16.37 40.20 -21.83
CA VAL A 877 16.83 39.13 -20.92
C VAL A 877 17.38 37.93 -21.69
N ALA A 878 18.47 37.38 -21.18
CA ALA A 878 18.99 36.05 -21.51
C ALA A 878 18.90 35.14 -20.28
N VAL A 879 18.64 33.84 -20.46
CA VAL A 879 18.58 32.86 -19.36
C VAL A 879 19.62 31.77 -19.57
N LEU A 880 20.50 31.57 -18.60
CA LEU A 880 21.43 30.46 -18.56
C LEU A 880 21.06 29.55 -17.38
N SER A 881 20.54 28.37 -17.67
CA SER A 881 20.27 27.35 -16.65
C SER A 881 21.50 26.46 -16.49
N VAL A 882 21.94 26.28 -15.25
CA VAL A 882 23.09 25.45 -14.86
C VAL A 882 22.65 24.55 -13.71
N SER A 883 22.16 23.36 -14.03
CA SER A 883 21.67 22.39 -13.04
C SER A 883 22.79 21.54 -12.42
N SER A 884 24.01 21.55 -12.98
CA SER A 884 25.21 21.00 -12.34
C SER A 884 26.49 21.47 -13.05
N PHE A 885 27.61 21.52 -12.33
CA PHE A 885 28.95 21.72 -12.92
C PHE A 885 29.62 20.42 -13.36
N MET A 886 28.96 19.26 -13.21
CA MET A 886 29.38 18.01 -13.81
C MET A 886 28.59 17.78 -15.09
N SER A 887 29.19 17.27 -16.16
CA SER A 887 28.38 16.61 -17.20
C SER A 887 28.01 15.20 -16.73
N ALA A 888 26.80 14.75 -17.05
CA ALA A 888 26.47 13.34 -16.96
C ALA A 888 26.61 12.67 -18.33
N VAL A 889 26.79 11.37 -18.28
CA VAL A 889 27.00 10.51 -19.43
C VAL A 889 25.61 9.95 -19.81
N GLY A 890 25.07 10.34 -20.98
CA GLY A 890 23.71 9.99 -21.46
C GLY A 890 23.58 8.55 -22.01
N PRO A 891 22.63 8.17 -22.87
CA PRO A 891 22.59 6.81 -23.44
C PRO A 891 23.83 6.45 -24.30
N ASP A 892 24.52 7.45 -24.87
CA ASP A 892 25.85 7.29 -25.50
C ASP A 892 27.01 7.37 -24.48
N ALA A 893 26.68 7.29 -23.18
CA ALA A 893 27.55 7.40 -22.01
C ALA A 893 28.84 6.60 -22.10
N LEU A 894 28.73 5.42 -22.71
CA LEU A 894 29.78 4.43 -22.69
C LEU A 894 30.98 4.83 -23.57
N THR A 895 30.94 6.00 -24.22
CA THR A 895 31.91 6.40 -25.24
C THR A 895 32.57 7.77 -25.05
N MET A 896 32.08 8.67 -24.18
CA MET A 896 32.67 10.01 -24.00
C MET A 896 33.65 10.06 -22.82
N THR A 897 34.86 10.55 -23.08
CA THR A 897 35.90 10.69 -22.05
C THR A 897 35.70 12.00 -21.25
N PRO A 898 36.12 12.11 -19.98
CA PRO A 898 36.02 13.35 -19.20
C PRO A 898 36.52 14.63 -19.91
N PRO A 899 37.61 14.59 -20.70
CA PRO A 899 38.01 15.67 -21.63
C PRO A 899 36.89 16.22 -22.52
N ASP A 900 36.09 15.36 -23.14
CA ASP A 900 35.08 15.76 -24.12
C ASP A 900 33.90 16.49 -23.47
N SER A 901 33.55 16.12 -22.23
CA SER A 901 32.50 16.76 -21.43
C SER A 901 32.84 18.22 -21.11
N MET A 902 34.06 18.50 -20.64
CA MET A 902 34.48 19.87 -20.31
C MET A 902 34.55 20.74 -21.56
N LYS A 903 34.97 20.17 -22.70
CA LYS A 903 34.97 20.88 -23.99
C LYS A 903 33.56 21.29 -24.41
N ASP A 904 32.57 20.41 -24.23
CA ASP A 904 31.17 20.71 -24.57
C ASP A 904 30.58 21.79 -23.66
N TYR A 905 30.79 21.68 -22.34
CA TYR A 905 30.38 22.70 -21.36
C TYR A 905 30.96 24.08 -21.69
N TYR A 906 32.26 24.13 -21.99
CA TYR A 906 32.95 25.33 -22.43
C TYR A 906 32.30 25.93 -23.70
N ASN A 907 32.08 25.10 -24.73
CA ASN A 907 31.51 25.56 -26.00
C ASN A 907 30.10 26.14 -25.82
N VAL A 908 29.26 25.49 -25.01
CA VAL A 908 27.89 25.97 -24.74
C VAL A 908 27.92 27.30 -24.01
N THR A 909 28.72 27.42 -22.95
CA THR A 909 28.89 28.65 -22.16
C THR A 909 29.31 29.81 -23.06
N ILE A 910 30.40 29.64 -23.81
CA ILE A 910 30.97 30.73 -24.62
C ILE A 910 30.08 31.10 -25.81
N ASN A 911 29.52 30.12 -26.50
CA ASN A 911 28.65 30.39 -27.64
C ASN A 911 27.34 31.06 -27.21
N PHE A 912 26.74 30.63 -26.11
CA PHE A 912 25.51 31.24 -25.61
C PHE A 912 25.73 32.72 -25.23
N LEU A 913 26.76 33.03 -24.43
CA LEU A 913 27.05 34.40 -24.02
C LEU A 913 27.34 35.30 -25.24
N ARG A 914 28.04 34.77 -26.25
CA ARG A 914 28.26 35.47 -27.52
C ARG A 914 26.94 35.75 -28.25
N THR A 915 26.06 34.75 -28.35
CA THR A 915 24.77 34.89 -29.05
C THR A 915 23.81 35.83 -28.31
N ALA A 916 23.77 35.77 -26.98
CA ALA A 916 22.96 36.68 -26.17
C ALA A 916 23.39 38.15 -26.37
N LYS A 917 24.70 38.41 -26.38
CA LYS A 917 25.24 39.74 -26.67
C LYS A 917 24.93 40.19 -28.11
N ALA A 918 25.06 39.30 -29.09
CA ALA A 918 24.72 39.59 -30.48
C ALA A 918 23.21 39.86 -30.68
N ALA A 919 22.37 39.28 -29.82
CA ALA A 919 20.92 39.53 -29.78
C ALA A 919 20.53 40.75 -28.92
N ASN A 920 21.49 41.62 -28.56
CA ASN A 920 21.30 42.82 -27.75
C ASN A 920 20.64 42.57 -26.39
N ARG A 921 20.85 41.40 -25.79
CA ARG A 921 20.40 41.14 -24.42
C ARG A 921 21.36 41.82 -23.44
N THR A 922 20.81 42.60 -22.51
CA THR A 922 21.57 43.37 -21.52
C THR A 922 21.47 42.80 -20.12
N LYS A 923 20.51 41.89 -19.86
CA LYS A 923 20.29 41.23 -18.57
C LYS A 923 20.49 39.72 -18.66
N LEU A 924 20.98 39.11 -17.59
CA LEU A 924 21.17 37.67 -17.49
C LEU A 924 20.48 37.11 -16.26
N ILE A 925 19.60 36.14 -16.44
CA ILE A 925 19.14 35.24 -15.38
C ILE A 925 20.04 34.02 -15.38
N LEU A 926 20.74 33.79 -14.28
CA LEU A 926 21.51 32.59 -14.01
C LEU A 926 20.69 31.68 -13.09
N ASP A 927 20.06 30.67 -13.66
CA ASP A 927 19.24 29.68 -12.95
C ASP A 927 20.13 28.53 -12.47
N VAL A 928 20.27 28.38 -11.16
CA VAL A 928 21.05 27.32 -10.50
C VAL A 928 20.19 26.48 -9.54
N GLN A 929 18.87 26.47 -9.74
CA GLN A 929 17.98 25.62 -8.93
C GLN A 929 18.38 24.14 -9.08
N GLY A 930 18.35 23.40 -7.97
CA GLY A 930 18.74 21.98 -7.96
C GLY A 930 20.24 21.67 -8.10
N ASN A 931 21.09 22.70 -8.20
CA ASN A 931 22.51 22.50 -8.50
C ASN A 931 23.34 22.12 -7.26
N SER A 932 23.58 20.83 -7.06
CA SER A 932 24.41 20.30 -5.96
C SER A 932 25.92 20.54 -6.09
N GLY A 933 26.37 21.12 -7.20
CA GLY A 933 27.78 21.44 -7.48
C GLY A 933 28.38 20.65 -8.63
N GLY A 934 29.68 20.36 -8.55
CA GLY A 934 30.41 19.61 -9.58
C GLY A 934 31.87 20.03 -9.77
N LEU A 935 32.36 19.96 -11.00
CA LEU A 935 33.77 20.23 -11.30
C LEU A 935 34.11 21.72 -11.15
N ILE A 936 35.10 22.01 -10.30
CA ILE A 936 35.62 23.38 -10.10
C ILE A 936 36.10 24.00 -11.42
N ALA A 937 36.60 23.20 -12.37
CA ALA A 937 37.02 23.69 -13.68
C ALA A 937 35.87 24.27 -14.54
N ASN A 938 34.69 23.64 -14.51
CA ASN A 938 33.51 24.12 -15.24
C ASN A 938 32.93 25.37 -14.59
N LEU A 939 32.94 25.42 -13.25
CA LEU A 939 32.62 26.63 -12.50
C LEU A 939 33.57 27.78 -12.88
N ALA A 940 34.89 27.55 -12.83
CA ALA A 940 35.88 28.55 -13.16
C ALA A 940 35.72 29.06 -14.60
N THR A 941 35.40 28.16 -15.55
CA THR A 941 35.08 28.50 -16.94
C THR A 941 33.93 29.50 -17.02
N LEU A 942 32.81 29.22 -16.34
CA LEU A 942 31.66 30.12 -16.31
C LEU A 942 32.00 31.46 -15.63
N TYR A 943 32.69 31.41 -14.49
CA TYR A 943 33.04 32.60 -13.73
C TYR A 943 33.94 33.55 -14.55
N PHE A 944 35.01 33.03 -15.17
CA PHE A 944 35.88 33.84 -16.02
C PHE A 944 35.22 34.31 -17.32
N ALA A 945 34.25 33.55 -17.85
CA ALA A 945 33.46 34.00 -19.00
C ALA A 945 32.56 35.20 -18.65
N LEU A 946 32.03 35.26 -17.43
CA LEU A 946 31.23 36.39 -16.95
C LEU A 946 32.11 37.56 -16.50
N PHE A 947 33.24 37.29 -15.85
CA PHE A 947 34.13 38.31 -15.27
C PHE A 947 35.59 38.08 -15.72
N PRO A 948 35.91 38.39 -16.99
CA PRO A 948 37.26 38.24 -17.50
C PRO A 948 38.27 39.09 -16.71
N GLY A 949 39.49 38.58 -16.51
CA GLY A 949 40.56 39.29 -15.81
C GLY A 949 40.50 39.28 -14.27
N THR A 950 39.50 38.63 -13.68
CA THR A 950 39.37 38.48 -12.22
C THR A 950 40.21 37.32 -11.67
N SER A 951 40.57 37.38 -10.39
CA SER A 951 41.18 36.26 -9.67
C SER A 951 40.13 35.29 -9.13
N PHE A 952 40.49 34.01 -9.00
CA PHE A 952 39.67 32.99 -8.34
C PHE A 952 40.27 32.62 -6.97
N PRO A 953 39.93 33.32 -5.88
CA PRO A 953 40.48 33.04 -4.57
C PRO A 953 39.73 31.88 -3.90
N LEU A 954 40.26 30.66 -3.99
CA LEU A 954 39.80 29.54 -3.15
C LEU A 954 40.76 29.35 -1.98
N ILE A 955 40.44 29.98 -0.85
CA ILE A 955 41.14 29.76 0.42
C ILE A 955 40.55 28.51 1.08
N TRP A 956 41.39 27.61 1.56
CA TRP A 956 40.96 26.43 2.30
C TRP A 956 41.89 26.13 3.48
N GLN A 957 41.36 25.41 4.47
CA GLN A 957 42.06 24.89 5.65
C GLN A 957 41.57 23.48 5.96
N GLY A 958 42.46 22.62 6.47
CA GLY A 958 42.12 21.31 6.99
C GLY A 958 42.14 21.30 8.52
N ARG A 959 41.27 20.50 9.16
CA ARG A 959 41.40 20.20 10.59
C ARG A 959 42.71 19.45 10.84
N ALA A 960 43.50 19.90 11.80
CA ALA A 960 44.76 19.26 12.14
C ALA A 960 44.54 18.15 13.18
N HIS A 961 44.77 16.90 12.77
CA HIS A 961 44.63 15.72 13.60
C HIS A 961 45.76 14.71 13.32
N PRO A 962 46.01 13.71 14.20
CA PRO A 962 47.17 12.83 14.09
C PRO A 962 47.27 12.04 12.77
N GLN A 963 46.16 11.65 12.13
CA GLN A 963 46.25 10.93 10.86
C GLN A 963 46.63 11.83 9.68
N LEU A 964 46.16 13.09 9.64
CA LEU A 964 46.58 14.05 8.63
C LEU A 964 48.08 14.37 8.76
N ALA A 965 48.57 14.53 9.99
CA ALA A 965 50.00 14.69 10.27
C ALA A 965 50.81 13.50 9.73
N TRP A 966 50.32 12.28 9.95
CA TRP A 966 50.99 11.06 9.47
C TRP A 966 51.00 10.98 7.94
N LEU A 967 49.88 11.25 7.27
CA LEU A 967 49.77 11.20 5.80
C LEU A 967 50.70 12.20 5.15
N GLY A 968 50.72 13.44 5.64
CA GLY A 968 51.64 14.44 5.13
C GLY A 968 53.10 14.12 5.40
N ALA A 969 53.44 13.46 6.52
CA ALA A 969 54.82 13.03 6.76
C ALA A 969 55.30 11.90 5.82
N HIS A 970 54.38 11.13 5.20
CA HIS A 970 54.73 9.91 4.45
C HIS A 970 54.34 9.89 2.97
N LEU A 971 53.33 10.67 2.55
CA LEU A 971 52.77 10.67 1.19
C LEU A 971 52.99 12.01 0.45
N TRP A 972 53.65 12.97 1.08
CA TRP A 972 53.87 14.33 0.59
C TRP A 972 54.62 14.44 -0.74
N ASN A 973 55.66 13.62 -0.95
CA ASN A 973 56.48 13.65 -2.17
C ASN A 973 55.90 12.82 -3.33
N ALA A 974 54.66 12.33 -3.22
CA ALA A 974 54.03 11.60 -4.31
C ALA A 974 53.62 12.58 -5.42
N SER A 975 54.49 12.77 -6.41
CA SER A 975 54.28 13.56 -7.64
C SER A 975 53.22 12.98 -8.59
N SER A 976 52.24 12.25 -8.05
CA SER A 976 51.14 11.70 -8.83
C SER A 976 50.07 12.78 -9.04
N PRO A 977 49.65 13.08 -10.29
CA PRO A 977 48.51 13.94 -10.57
C PRO A 977 47.17 13.38 -10.03
N SER A 978 47.15 12.15 -9.53
CA SER A 978 46.03 11.53 -8.82
C SER A 978 46.13 11.56 -7.30
N SER A 979 47.23 12.09 -6.74
CA SER A 979 47.30 12.36 -5.30
C SER A 979 46.34 13.52 -4.99
N PRO A 980 45.46 13.42 -3.98
CA PRO A 980 44.65 14.56 -3.53
C PRO A 980 45.45 15.59 -2.73
N TRP A 981 46.71 15.28 -2.38
CA TRP A 981 47.55 16.05 -1.47
C TRP A 981 48.85 16.67 -2.05
N PRO A 982 49.04 16.87 -3.38
CA PRO A 982 50.23 17.49 -3.89
C PRO A 982 50.19 18.98 -3.53
N LEU A 983 51.19 19.37 -2.77
CA LEU A 983 51.37 20.70 -2.27
C LEU A 983 51.66 21.74 -3.36
N ASP A 984 52.18 21.30 -4.51
CA ASP A 984 52.49 22.18 -5.66
C ASP A 984 51.26 22.96 -6.17
N ASN A 985 50.05 22.47 -5.89
CA ASN A 985 48.80 23.15 -6.26
C ASN A 985 48.28 24.10 -5.17
N GLN A 986 48.96 24.16 -4.04
CA GLN A 986 48.60 24.97 -2.88
C GLN A 986 49.73 25.97 -2.62
N ILE A 987 49.37 27.24 -2.46
CA ILE A 987 50.33 28.30 -2.13
C ILE A 987 49.86 29.02 -0.88
N LYS A 988 50.77 29.73 -0.22
CA LYS A 988 50.44 30.57 0.92
C LYS A 988 49.53 31.73 0.47
N PRO A 989 48.77 32.36 1.39
CA PRO A 989 47.96 33.54 1.09
C PRO A 989 48.77 34.72 0.51
N ASP A 990 50.09 34.76 0.75
CA ASP A 990 51.04 35.73 0.18
C ASP A 990 51.55 35.33 -1.23
N HIS A 991 50.97 34.29 -1.84
CA HIS A 991 51.32 33.72 -3.14
C HIS A 991 52.71 33.05 -3.23
N THR A 992 53.37 32.73 -2.12
CA THR A 992 54.61 31.95 -2.11
C THR A 992 54.37 30.44 -1.95
N PRO A 993 55.23 29.55 -2.50
CA PRO A 993 55.13 28.11 -2.26
C PRO A 993 55.39 27.74 -0.80
N TRP A 994 54.84 26.61 -0.37
CA TRP A 994 55.17 25.96 0.89
C TRP A 994 56.48 25.15 0.75
N SER A 995 57.31 25.15 1.78
CA SER A 995 58.62 24.48 1.81
C SER A 995 58.58 23.03 2.32
N SER A 996 57.58 22.67 3.14
CA SER A 996 57.40 21.32 3.70
C SER A 996 55.97 21.09 4.21
N PHE A 997 55.55 19.82 4.40
CA PHE A 997 54.21 19.53 4.95
C PHE A 997 54.10 20.03 6.37
N ALA A 998 55.19 19.94 7.13
CA ALA A 998 55.26 20.46 8.48
C ALA A 998 55.00 21.98 8.53
N GLU A 999 55.49 22.73 7.52
CA GLU A 999 55.20 24.16 7.41
C GLU A 999 53.72 24.41 7.12
N PHE A 1000 53.09 23.65 6.21
CA PHE A 1000 51.66 23.77 5.91
C PHE A 1000 50.75 23.31 7.07
N PHE A 1001 51.10 22.21 7.75
CA PHE A 1001 50.27 21.54 8.74
C PHE A 1001 50.00 22.38 10.00
N GLY A 1002 50.92 23.25 10.40
CA GLY A 1002 50.81 23.89 11.73
C GLY A 1002 50.87 22.81 12.81
N PRO A 1003 50.04 22.74 13.84
CA PRO A 1003 48.72 23.34 13.90
C PRO A 1003 48.75 24.77 14.42
N TYR A 1004 47.82 25.57 13.92
CA TYR A 1004 47.52 26.89 14.45
C TYR A 1004 46.12 26.87 15.07
N PRO A 1005 45.92 27.50 16.24
CA PRO A 1005 44.58 27.75 16.74
C PRO A 1005 43.86 28.64 15.73
N ASP A 1006 42.57 28.40 15.49
CA ASP A 1006 41.75 29.31 14.69
C ASP A 1006 41.77 30.69 15.35
N SER A 1007 42.52 31.62 14.77
CA SER A 1007 42.69 32.97 15.34
C SER A 1007 41.47 33.86 15.15
N THR A 1008 40.41 33.38 14.48
CA THR A 1008 39.24 34.19 14.16
C THR A 1008 38.12 34.07 15.18
N HIS A 1009 38.06 32.98 15.97
CA HIS A 1009 37.01 32.72 16.96
C HIS A 1009 37.58 32.00 18.22
N SER A 1010 36.72 31.72 19.20
CA SER A 1010 37.00 31.41 20.63
C SER A 1010 38.27 30.55 20.90
N PRO A 1011 39.02 30.77 22.01
CA PRO A 1011 40.22 29.99 22.38
C PRO A 1011 40.01 28.48 22.63
N SER A 1012 38.78 27.98 22.48
CA SER A 1012 38.37 26.58 22.57
C SER A 1012 38.41 25.83 21.24
N ASP A 1013 38.61 26.54 20.12
CA ASP A 1013 38.37 26.02 18.79
C ASP A 1013 39.59 25.20 18.31
N GLY A 1014 39.34 24.06 17.67
CA GLY A 1014 40.35 23.05 17.40
C GLY A 1014 41.57 23.54 16.60
N ASN A 1015 42.58 22.68 16.53
CA ASN A 1015 43.79 22.94 15.76
C ASN A 1015 43.51 22.77 14.24
N TYR A 1016 43.90 23.73 13.42
CA TYR A 1016 43.78 23.69 11.95
C TYR A 1016 45.15 23.85 11.26
N THR A 1017 45.23 23.44 9.99
CA THR A 1017 46.35 23.78 9.11
C THR A 1017 46.35 25.27 8.79
N HIS A 1018 47.47 25.78 8.30
CA HIS A 1018 47.47 27.14 7.76
C HIS A 1018 46.46 27.30 6.61
N PRO A 1019 45.88 28.50 6.44
CA PRO A 1019 45.15 28.84 5.22
C PRO A 1019 46.04 28.69 3.99
N ALA A 1020 45.55 27.99 2.98
CA ALA A 1020 46.22 27.88 1.68
C ALA A 1020 45.29 28.33 0.56
N LEU A 1021 45.87 28.96 -0.46
CA LEU A 1021 45.21 29.27 -1.73
C LEU A 1021 45.39 28.09 -2.68
N LEU A 1022 44.28 27.59 -3.25
CA LEU A 1022 44.34 26.64 -4.34
C LEU A 1022 44.61 27.40 -5.65
N ASN A 1023 45.72 27.10 -6.32
CA ASN A 1023 46.05 27.73 -7.61
C ASN A 1023 45.21 27.12 -8.75
N ILE A 1024 43.97 27.58 -8.86
CA ILE A 1024 42.99 27.07 -9.82
C ILE A 1024 43.40 27.36 -11.27
N THR A 1025 44.13 28.44 -11.52
CA THR A 1025 44.69 28.76 -12.85
C THR A 1025 45.75 27.74 -13.27
N ALA A 1026 46.61 27.28 -12.36
CA ALA A 1026 47.59 26.22 -12.63
C ALA A 1026 46.95 24.84 -12.79
N LEU A 1027 45.80 24.59 -12.15
CA LEU A 1027 45.02 23.36 -12.30
C LEU A 1027 44.22 23.31 -13.60
N THR A 1028 43.61 24.43 -14.00
CA THR A 1028 42.67 24.48 -15.14
C THR A 1028 43.36 24.74 -16.48
N ASN A 1029 44.41 25.57 -16.53
CA ASN A 1029 45.07 25.90 -17.80
C ASN A 1029 45.72 24.69 -18.49
N PRO A 1030 46.63 23.92 -17.88
CA PRO A 1030 47.26 22.77 -18.56
C PRO A 1030 46.25 21.73 -19.01
N PHE A 1031 45.14 21.60 -18.27
CA PHE A 1031 44.07 20.66 -18.55
C PHE A 1031 43.20 21.13 -19.72
N LEU A 1032 42.72 22.37 -19.73
CA LEU A 1032 41.93 22.95 -20.83
C LEU A 1032 42.76 23.10 -22.11
N THR A 1033 44.02 23.53 -22.01
CA THR A 1033 44.99 23.63 -23.13
C THR A 1033 45.21 22.28 -23.80
N LYS A 1034 45.33 21.20 -23.00
CA LYS A 1034 45.46 19.82 -23.49
C LYS A 1034 44.16 19.27 -24.09
N ILE A 1035 43.00 19.61 -23.51
CA ILE A 1035 41.68 19.17 -23.98
C ILE A 1035 41.26 19.88 -25.28
N LEU A 1036 41.65 21.14 -25.46
CA LEU A 1036 41.34 21.96 -26.64
C LEU A 1036 42.38 21.83 -27.77
N ASN A 1037 43.42 21.00 -27.60
CA ASN A 1037 44.52 20.81 -28.55
C ASN A 1037 45.25 22.10 -28.95
N ASP A 1038 45.35 23.09 -28.05
CA ASP A 1038 46.07 24.34 -28.31
C ASP A 1038 47.35 24.39 -27.46
N THR A 1039 48.45 23.81 -27.95
CA THR A 1039 49.73 23.78 -27.22
C THR A 1039 50.52 25.09 -27.33
N THR A 1040 49.99 26.14 -27.95
CA THR A 1040 50.79 27.32 -28.35
C THR A 1040 50.33 28.65 -27.78
N ARG A 1041 49.25 28.70 -26.97
CA ARG A 1041 48.75 29.95 -26.40
C ARG A 1041 48.33 29.83 -24.93
N THR A 1042 48.96 30.62 -24.08
CA THR A 1042 48.33 31.21 -22.88
C THR A 1042 48.56 32.72 -22.98
N PRO A 1043 47.64 33.62 -22.58
CA PRO A 1043 46.31 33.46 -21.96
C PRO A 1043 45.19 34.20 -22.74
N SER A 1044 44.12 33.49 -23.14
CA SER A 1044 42.72 33.97 -23.07
C SER A 1044 41.84 32.96 -23.80
N LEU A 1045 41.53 31.85 -23.11
CA LEU A 1045 40.50 30.92 -23.59
C LEU A 1045 39.18 31.68 -23.77
N ILE A 1046 38.83 32.54 -22.82
CA ILE A 1046 37.70 33.47 -22.93
C ILE A 1046 37.97 34.51 -24.05
N PRO A 1047 37.11 34.62 -25.09
CA PRO A 1047 37.40 35.41 -26.28
C PRO A 1047 37.10 36.91 -26.14
N TRP A 1048 36.90 37.40 -24.91
CA TRP A 1048 36.61 38.81 -24.61
C TRP A 1048 37.31 39.25 -23.32
N THR A 1049 37.63 40.55 -23.26
CA THR A 1049 38.29 41.20 -22.11
C THR A 1049 37.32 41.98 -21.23
N GLU A 1050 36.15 42.34 -21.75
CA GLU A 1050 35.08 43.02 -21.02
C GLU A 1050 33.94 42.05 -20.68
N PRO A 1051 33.33 42.13 -19.49
CA PRO A 1051 32.16 41.34 -19.11
C PRO A 1051 31.05 41.40 -20.18
N PRO A 1052 30.42 40.26 -20.55
CA PRO A 1052 29.31 40.24 -21.50
C PRO A 1052 28.03 40.88 -20.93
N PHE A 1053 27.89 40.90 -19.61
CA PHE A 1053 26.81 41.54 -18.85
C PHE A 1053 27.42 42.35 -17.71
N ARG A 1054 26.77 43.46 -17.33
CA ARG A 1054 27.19 44.19 -16.12
C ARG A 1054 26.82 43.36 -14.88
N PRO A 1055 27.66 43.32 -13.83
CA PRO A 1055 27.36 42.53 -12.63
C PRO A 1055 25.99 42.84 -12.02
N GLU A 1056 25.56 44.10 -12.03
CA GLU A 1056 24.25 44.54 -11.54
C GLU A 1056 23.05 44.08 -12.39
N ASP A 1057 23.28 43.65 -13.63
CA ASP A 1057 22.24 43.14 -14.54
C ASP A 1057 22.15 41.60 -14.53
N ILE A 1058 22.87 40.94 -13.61
CA ILE A 1058 22.84 39.49 -13.41
C ILE A 1058 21.96 39.15 -12.20
N VAL A 1059 20.90 38.40 -12.44
CA VAL A 1059 20.03 37.84 -11.39
C VAL A 1059 20.35 36.36 -11.24
N LEU A 1060 20.64 35.93 -10.01
CA LEU A 1060 20.86 34.54 -9.66
C LEU A 1060 19.56 33.94 -9.10
N VAL A 1061 19.05 32.85 -9.68
CA VAL A 1061 17.86 32.14 -9.18
C VAL A 1061 18.27 30.83 -8.54
N THR A 1062 17.88 30.62 -7.28
CA THR A 1062 18.19 29.40 -6.52
C THR A 1062 17.06 29.01 -5.57
N ASP A 1063 16.94 27.72 -5.31
CA ASP A 1063 16.00 27.09 -4.37
C ASP A 1063 16.68 26.71 -3.04
N GLY A 1064 17.92 27.19 -2.82
CA GLY A 1064 18.72 26.93 -1.64
C GLY A 1064 19.46 25.58 -1.68
N GLN A 1065 19.29 24.76 -2.74
CA GLN A 1065 19.99 23.48 -2.87
C GLN A 1065 21.45 23.61 -3.33
N CYS A 1066 21.95 24.83 -3.56
CA CYS A 1066 23.31 25.03 -4.01
C CYS A 1066 24.35 24.54 -2.99
N GLY A 1067 25.09 23.50 -3.37
CA GLY A 1067 26.17 22.86 -2.62
C GLY A 1067 27.49 22.86 -3.37
N SER A 1068 28.59 22.54 -2.68
CA SER A 1068 29.95 22.41 -3.23
C SER A 1068 30.32 23.55 -4.18
N ALA A 1069 30.64 23.26 -5.44
CA ALA A 1069 30.92 24.24 -6.47
C ALA A 1069 29.80 25.29 -6.65
N CYS A 1070 28.50 24.91 -6.65
CA CYS A 1070 27.44 25.92 -6.77
C CYS A 1070 27.46 26.89 -5.58
N ALA A 1071 27.64 26.36 -4.37
CA ALA A 1071 27.76 27.19 -3.17
C ALA A 1071 28.90 28.21 -3.29
N LEU A 1072 30.02 27.84 -3.91
CA LEU A 1072 31.14 28.75 -4.20
C LEU A 1072 30.77 29.82 -5.23
N LEU A 1073 30.18 29.44 -6.37
CA LEU A 1073 29.77 30.40 -7.40
C LEU A 1073 28.76 31.40 -6.85
N THR A 1074 27.73 30.90 -6.17
CA THR A 1074 26.72 31.71 -5.50
C THR A 1074 27.41 32.61 -4.48
N SER A 1075 28.27 32.09 -3.59
CA SER A 1075 28.99 32.92 -2.61
C SER A 1075 29.85 34.02 -3.28
N MET A 1076 30.49 33.75 -4.41
CA MET A 1076 31.29 34.76 -5.13
C MET A 1076 30.40 35.85 -5.76
N LEU A 1077 29.34 35.46 -6.48
CA LEU A 1077 28.40 36.41 -7.09
C LEU A 1077 27.71 37.30 -6.05
N THR A 1078 27.36 36.69 -4.93
CA THR A 1078 26.65 37.36 -3.84
C THR A 1078 27.52 38.36 -3.06
N HIS A 1079 28.79 38.04 -2.79
CA HIS A 1079 29.69 38.90 -2.03
C HIS A 1079 30.42 39.91 -2.92
N ALA A 1080 30.89 39.50 -4.11
CA ALA A 1080 31.64 40.37 -5.01
C ALA A 1080 30.74 41.25 -5.88
N HIS A 1081 29.52 40.79 -6.19
CA HIS A 1081 28.64 41.46 -7.17
C HIS A 1081 27.21 41.73 -6.67
N ARG A 1082 26.89 41.37 -5.42
CA ARG A 1082 25.58 41.62 -4.76
C ARG A 1082 24.35 41.03 -5.50
N ALA A 1083 24.53 39.99 -6.32
CA ALA A 1083 23.46 39.34 -7.07
C ALA A 1083 22.72 38.28 -6.22
N HIS A 1084 21.39 38.37 -6.04
CA HIS A 1084 20.60 37.35 -5.33
C HIS A 1084 19.10 37.35 -5.68
N VAL A 1085 18.52 36.21 -6.01
CA VAL A 1085 17.09 35.90 -5.87
C VAL A 1085 16.92 34.45 -5.43
N ALA A 1086 16.38 34.25 -4.23
CA ALA A 1086 16.08 32.95 -3.65
C ALA A 1086 14.57 32.70 -3.69
N LEU A 1087 14.13 31.49 -4.08
CA LEU A 1087 12.72 31.17 -4.29
C LEU A 1087 12.23 30.02 -3.39
N GLY A 1088 11.02 30.18 -2.85
CA GLY A 1088 10.35 29.17 -2.03
C GLY A 1088 10.68 29.27 -0.53
N GLY A 1089 10.69 28.11 0.13
CA GLY A 1089 10.91 27.95 1.55
C GLY A 1089 9.64 27.56 2.30
N ARG A 1090 9.76 27.45 3.63
CA ARG A 1090 8.60 27.29 4.50
C ARG A 1090 7.69 28.52 4.36
N PRO A 1091 6.37 28.39 4.57
CA PRO A 1091 5.43 29.51 4.45
C PRO A 1091 5.58 30.50 5.60
N LEU A 1092 6.65 31.30 5.55
CA LEU A 1092 7.06 32.29 6.52
C LEU A 1092 7.35 33.61 5.78
N ASN A 1093 6.99 34.74 6.38
CA ASN A 1093 7.36 36.07 5.88
C ASN A 1093 8.79 36.43 6.30
N LEU A 1094 9.77 35.59 5.94
CA LEU A 1094 11.19 35.76 6.28
C LEU A 1094 12.08 35.40 5.09
N PRO A 1095 13.28 35.99 4.96
CA PRO A 1095 14.23 35.62 3.90
C PRO A 1095 14.73 34.17 4.08
N MET A 1096 14.92 33.45 2.96
CA MET A 1096 15.65 32.18 2.93
C MET A 1096 17.11 32.38 2.51
N GLN A 1097 17.99 31.44 2.86
CA GLN A 1097 19.38 31.47 2.39
C GLN A 1097 19.50 30.99 0.94
N ALA A 1098 20.26 31.74 0.12
CA ALA A 1098 20.59 31.34 -1.25
C ALA A 1098 21.50 30.09 -1.32
N VAL A 1099 22.23 29.79 -0.24
CA VAL A 1099 23.12 28.61 -0.12
C VAL A 1099 22.71 27.84 1.13
N GLY A 1100 21.94 26.77 0.94
CA GLY A 1100 21.45 25.93 2.02
C GLY A 1100 22.29 24.67 2.28
N GLN A 1101 23.20 24.31 1.39
CA GLN A 1101 24.10 23.14 1.52
C GLN A 1101 25.55 23.54 1.86
N SER A 1102 26.44 22.54 1.93
CA SER A 1102 27.83 22.69 2.36
C SER A 1102 28.66 23.60 1.44
N LYS A 1103 29.21 24.66 2.04
CA LYS A 1103 30.21 25.56 1.42
C LYS A 1103 31.58 24.89 1.46
N GLY A 1104 31.82 23.94 0.56
CA GLY A 1104 33.07 23.18 0.50
C GLY A 1104 33.62 23.03 -0.92
N GLY A 1105 34.93 22.82 -1.03
CA GLY A 1105 35.59 22.44 -2.28
C GLY A 1105 35.20 21.02 -2.76
N PRO A 1106 35.93 20.44 -3.73
CA PRO A 1106 35.61 19.12 -4.27
C PRO A 1106 35.63 18.02 -3.19
N VAL A 1107 34.66 17.11 -3.26
CA VAL A 1107 34.56 15.95 -2.36
C VAL A 1107 35.73 15.00 -2.59
N MET A 1108 36.47 14.68 -1.53
CA MET A 1108 37.52 13.67 -1.56
C MET A 1108 37.02 12.40 -0.85
N ALA A 1109 36.81 11.32 -1.61
CA ALA A 1109 36.39 10.06 -1.03
C ALA A 1109 37.54 9.40 -0.25
N PHE A 1110 37.25 8.93 0.97
CA PHE A 1110 38.21 8.25 1.85
C PHE A 1110 38.80 6.95 1.23
N ALA A 1111 38.08 6.34 0.27
CA ALA A 1111 38.53 5.17 -0.49
C ALA A 1111 39.77 5.43 -1.38
N GLY A 1112 40.17 6.70 -1.54
CA GLY A 1112 41.33 7.13 -2.33
C GLY A 1112 42.67 7.17 -1.59
N MET A 1113 42.78 6.70 -0.33
CA MET A 1113 44.12 6.44 0.23
C MET A 1113 44.79 5.36 -0.61
N PRO A 1114 46.01 5.59 -1.13
CA PRO A 1114 46.60 4.74 -2.15
C PRO A 1114 46.64 3.27 -1.69
N SER A 1115 45.89 2.42 -2.41
CA SER A 1115 46.04 0.96 -2.37
C SER A 1115 47.37 0.48 -2.96
N SER A 1116 48.23 1.41 -3.41
CA SER A 1116 49.45 1.15 -4.17
C SER A 1116 50.68 0.80 -3.32
N THR A 1117 50.59 0.77 -1.99
CA THR A 1117 51.59 0.03 -1.19
C THR A 1117 51.07 -1.37 -0.87
N GLY A 1118 51.53 -2.37 -1.62
CA GLY A 1118 51.12 -3.78 -1.50
C GLY A 1118 51.39 -4.45 -0.14
N PRO A 1119 51.23 -5.79 -0.05
CA PRO A 1119 50.08 -6.46 0.56
C PRO A 1119 50.34 -6.87 2.01
N ARG A 1120 49.75 -6.22 3.03
CA ARG A 1120 49.75 -6.74 4.43
C ARG A 1120 48.53 -6.43 5.31
N CYS A 1121 47.35 -6.13 4.76
CA CYS A 1121 46.11 -6.07 5.57
C CYS A 1121 45.00 -6.97 5.02
N ARG A 1122 45.32 -8.22 4.64
CA ARG A 1122 44.29 -9.19 4.17
C ARG A 1122 44.00 -10.36 5.12
N ARG A 1123 44.57 -10.42 6.33
CA ARG A 1123 44.14 -11.39 7.36
C ARG A 1123 44.31 -10.80 8.75
N GLY A 1124 43.22 -10.77 9.52
CA GLY A 1124 43.13 -10.52 10.96
C GLY A 1124 44.35 -9.86 11.63
N CYS A 1125 44.42 -8.53 11.61
CA CYS A 1125 45.25 -7.80 12.55
C CYS A 1125 44.34 -7.30 13.68
N GLY A 1126 44.33 -8.02 14.80
CA GLY A 1126 43.84 -7.45 16.04
C GLY A 1126 44.61 -6.16 16.32
N CYS A 1127 43.88 -5.11 16.69
CA CYS A 1127 44.45 -3.98 17.43
C CYS A 1127 45.02 -4.50 18.74
N ARG A 1128 46.24 -5.06 18.71
CA ARG A 1128 47.06 -5.16 19.91
C ARG A 1128 47.51 -3.74 20.21
N ARG A 1129 46.91 -3.16 21.24
CA ARG A 1129 47.54 -2.13 22.09
C ARG A 1129 49.05 -2.38 22.15
N ARG A 1130 49.84 -1.54 21.47
CA ARG A 1130 51.18 -1.26 21.94
C ARG A 1130 51.11 0.11 22.60
N ARG A 1131 51.03 0.07 23.93
CA ARG A 1131 51.52 1.17 24.77
C ARG A 1131 52.97 1.43 24.36
N ARG A 1132 53.22 2.58 23.76
CA ARG A 1132 54.31 3.49 24.12
C ARG A 1132 53.94 4.88 23.63
#